data_AF-A0AAY5K826-F1
#
_entry.id   AF-A0AAY5K826-F1
#
_cell.length_a   1.000
_cell.length_b   1.000
_cell.length_c   1.000
_cell.angle_alpha   90.00
_cell.angle_beta   90.00
_cell.angle_gamma   90.00
#
_symmetry.space_group_name_H-M   'P 1'
#
loop_
_entity.id
_entity.type
_entity.pdbx_description
1 polymer ?
#
loop_
_entity_poly.entity_id
_entity_poly.type
_entity_poly.pdbx_seq_one_letter_code
_entity_poly.pdbx_strand_id
1 'polypeptide(L)'
;METMDFDDYTFANKPRKSDGVAFSEHCQWWKRPFGVAAVCLGLLCVLLLAGIIGLGFYYRAIGHLYSSEGDEPANSLTIRIKEKVQLQNSLTELMSERDQLMNSLNSTTTERDQLQPNLNTKTKERDQLQNSLGTMITERDQLQHSLNTKIKEKDQLQNSLSTMTTERDQLQKIFNIGTTEKSQLQQSLTTKTKERDQLQNSLEVLTAERDKLKKILNSMTTERDQLQHSLNTKTKERDQLQSSLNTMTTERDKLQHSLNTKTKEKDQLQSSLSTTTTARDQLQQSLNTKTKEKDQLQSSLSTMTTEKDQLEKNLNTRTTEKIQLQESLNTNIKERDQLENSLKVLIAERDTLKKSLNSRTTERDQLQHSLNTKTKEKDQLQSSLSLMTTERDQLQQSLNTKTKEKDQLQNSFSTMTTERDQLQKNLNTRTTEKNQLQESLNTKTKERDQLENSLKVLTTERDTLKKSLNSRTTERDQLQHSLNTKTKEKDQLQSSLSTMTTERDKLQQGLNTKTKEKDQLQSSLSTMTTERDQLQKNLNTRTTEKNQLRESLTTRTKERDQLENSLNVITAERDKLKNSLNSKMKESDQIQNSLNTTTTERDQIKTRLNLYEKPCQDGWLKFGTSCYFLSTTLDTAGGGQRKCRPMGGELVIINSKEE
;
A
#
# COMPACT_ATOMS: atom_id res chain seq x y z
N MET A 1 35.57 -24.19 2.54
CA MET A 1 36.51 -24.81 1.60
C MET A 1 36.90 -23.70 0.63
N GLU A 2 38.15 -23.25 0.75
CA GLU A 2 39.00 -22.51 -0.22
C GLU A 2 38.35 -21.36 -1.03
N THR A 3 38.58 -20.10 -0.66
CA THR A 3 39.65 -19.20 -1.18
C THR A 3 39.64 -19.01 -2.70
N MET A 4 39.31 -17.78 -3.15
CA MET A 4 40.03 -17.13 -4.24
C MET A 4 39.72 -15.63 -4.25
N ASP A 5 40.69 -14.87 -3.76
CA ASP A 5 40.91 -13.46 -4.07
C ASP A 5 41.19 -13.30 -5.57
N PHE A 6 40.68 -12.21 -6.15
CA PHE A 6 41.25 -11.61 -7.35
C PHE A 6 41.09 -10.09 -7.26
N ASP A 7 42.22 -9.43 -7.02
CA ASP A 7 42.44 -8.03 -7.30
C ASP A 7 42.21 -7.74 -8.78
N ASP A 8 41.55 -6.62 -9.10
CA ASP A 8 41.98 -5.84 -10.25
C ASP A 8 41.70 -4.34 -10.08
N TYR A 9 42.71 -3.60 -10.49
CA TYR A 9 42.88 -2.16 -10.50
C TYR A 9 41.87 -1.50 -11.43
N THR A 10 41.32 -0.34 -11.05
CA THR A 10 41.09 0.75 -12.03
C THR A 10 40.83 2.11 -11.35
N PHE A 11 41.85 2.95 -11.49
CA PHE A 11 41.85 4.38 -11.78
C PHE A 11 40.85 5.32 -11.06
N ALA A 12 41.46 6.14 -10.20
CA ALA A 12 40.91 7.37 -9.64
C ALA A 12 40.38 8.35 -10.70
N ASN A 13 39.22 8.95 -10.44
CA ASN A 13 38.84 10.23 -11.03
C ASN A 13 38.32 11.17 -9.94
N LYS A 14 39.27 11.91 -9.36
CA LYS A 14 39.07 13.03 -8.44
C LYS A 14 39.04 14.30 -9.30
N PRO A 15 38.04 15.20 -9.19
CA PRO A 15 38.08 16.44 -9.95
C PRO A 15 39.23 17.31 -9.42
N ARG A 16 40.26 17.50 -10.24
CA ARG A 16 41.29 18.53 -10.04
C ARG A 16 40.62 19.90 -10.18
N LYS A 17 40.66 20.69 -9.10
CA LYS A 17 40.67 22.15 -9.20
C LYS A 17 41.96 22.53 -9.93
N SER A 18 41.84 23.11 -11.11
CA SER A 18 42.95 23.78 -11.79
C SER A 18 42.94 25.24 -11.35
N ASP A 19 44.01 25.63 -10.67
CA ASP A 19 44.37 27.02 -10.42
C ASP A 19 44.50 27.76 -11.75
N GLY A 20 43.62 28.72 -11.99
CA GLY A 20 43.78 29.73 -13.03
C GLY A 20 44.63 30.87 -12.47
N VAL A 21 45.92 30.84 -12.78
CA VAL A 21 46.85 31.94 -12.51
C VAL A 21 46.55 33.13 -13.44
N ALA A 22 46.64 34.30 -12.83
CA ALA A 22 46.48 35.67 -13.31
C ALA A 22 46.99 36.00 -14.72
N PHE A 23 46.28 36.91 -15.39
CA PHE A 23 46.90 37.96 -16.19
C PHE A 23 46.08 39.26 -16.12
N SER A 24 46.56 40.18 -15.29
CA SER A 24 46.72 41.62 -15.55
C SER A 24 45.54 42.41 -16.16
N GLU A 25 44.67 42.95 -15.31
CA GLU A 25 44.04 44.26 -15.57
C GLU A 25 44.78 45.32 -14.76
N HIS A 26 45.70 46.04 -15.41
CA HIS A 26 46.18 47.33 -14.90
C HIS A 26 46.51 48.30 -16.03
N CYS A 27 46.23 49.57 -15.72
CA CYS A 27 46.53 50.80 -16.45
C CYS A 27 45.63 51.14 -17.65
N GLN A 28 44.74 52.12 -17.45
CA GLN A 28 44.96 53.46 -18.01
C GLN A 28 44.19 54.53 -17.22
N TRP A 29 44.84 54.99 -16.16
CA TRP A 29 44.63 56.29 -15.55
C TRP A 29 45.45 57.33 -16.35
N TRP A 30 44.90 58.55 -16.49
CA TRP A 30 45.54 59.88 -16.49
C TRP A 30 44.79 60.87 -17.38
N LYS A 31 43.76 61.49 -16.81
CA LYS A 31 43.41 62.89 -17.08
C LYS A 31 44.22 63.75 -16.09
N ARG A 32 45.17 64.56 -16.62
CA ARG A 32 45.70 65.90 -16.20
C ARG A 32 45.88 66.22 -14.69
N PRO A 33 46.88 67.03 -14.24
CA PRO A 33 47.31 68.29 -14.88
C PRO A 33 48.83 68.62 -14.88
N PHE A 34 49.26 69.32 -15.93
CA PHE A 34 50.58 69.97 -16.06
C PHE A 34 50.69 71.24 -15.18
N GLY A 35 50.51 71.11 -13.86
CA GLY A 35 50.67 72.23 -12.92
C GLY A 35 52.12 72.46 -12.48
N VAL A 36 52.93 71.41 -12.39
CA VAL A 36 54.26 71.47 -11.77
C VAL A 36 55.35 71.88 -12.78
N ALA A 37 55.22 71.47 -14.05
CA ALA A 37 56.18 71.84 -15.10
C ALA A 37 56.16 73.35 -15.44
N ALA A 38 54.99 74.00 -15.34
CA ALA A 38 54.85 75.44 -15.56
C ALA A 38 55.48 76.28 -14.42
N VAL A 39 55.42 75.79 -13.18
CA VAL A 39 56.02 76.46 -12.01
C VAL A 39 57.56 76.36 -12.04
N CYS A 40 58.11 75.23 -12.49
CA CYS A 40 59.56 75.06 -12.65
C CYS A 40 60.14 75.94 -13.77
N LEU A 41 59.42 76.11 -14.90
CA LEU A 41 59.82 77.02 -15.97
C LEU A 41 59.68 78.51 -15.58
N GLY A 42 58.65 78.86 -14.80
CA GLY A 42 58.48 80.21 -14.25
C GLY A 42 59.60 80.63 -13.30
N LEU A 43 60.02 79.75 -12.38
CA LEU A 43 61.14 79.99 -11.46
C LEU A 43 62.49 80.15 -12.17
N LEU A 44 62.74 79.35 -13.22
CA LEU A 44 63.95 79.47 -14.05
C LEU A 44 64.00 80.80 -14.80
N CYS A 45 62.86 81.28 -15.30
CA CYS A 45 62.78 82.56 -16.02
C CYS A 45 63.01 83.77 -15.09
N VAL A 46 62.52 83.71 -13.83
CA VAL A 46 62.74 84.76 -12.82
C VAL A 46 64.20 84.79 -12.35
N LEU A 47 64.85 83.64 -12.18
CA LEU A 47 66.27 83.58 -11.79
C LEU A 47 67.20 84.11 -12.90
N LEU A 48 66.88 83.82 -14.17
CA LEU A 48 67.63 84.36 -15.30
C LEU A 48 67.44 85.88 -15.47
N LEU A 49 66.23 86.40 -15.26
CA LEU A 49 65.98 87.85 -15.26
C LEU A 49 66.68 88.57 -14.09
N ALA A 50 66.70 87.98 -12.89
CA ALA A 50 67.43 88.54 -11.75
C ALA A 50 68.95 88.54 -11.98
N GLY A 51 69.49 87.49 -12.62
CA GLY A 51 70.90 87.41 -13.02
C GLY A 51 71.29 88.48 -14.04
N ILE A 52 70.45 88.73 -15.05
CA ILE A 52 70.72 89.75 -16.07
C ILE A 52 70.64 91.18 -15.48
N ILE A 53 69.70 91.44 -14.56
CA ILE A 53 69.61 92.74 -13.85
C ILE A 53 70.81 92.94 -12.90
N GLY A 54 71.27 91.88 -12.23
CA GLY A 54 72.48 91.90 -11.39
C GLY A 54 73.76 92.18 -12.18
N LEU A 55 73.92 91.55 -13.36
CA LEU A 55 75.02 91.87 -14.28
C LEU A 55 74.94 93.32 -14.78
N GLY A 56 73.74 93.85 -15.03
CA GLY A 56 73.54 95.25 -15.43
C GLY A 56 73.99 96.27 -14.37
N PHE A 57 73.81 95.99 -13.07
CA PHE A 57 74.32 96.83 -11.98
C PHE A 57 75.83 96.64 -11.73
N TYR A 58 76.35 95.42 -11.90
CA TYR A 58 77.78 95.13 -11.77
C TYR A 58 78.62 95.83 -12.85
N TYR A 59 78.17 95.80 -14.11
CA TYR A 59 78.85 96.50 -15.22
C TYR A 59 78.66 98.03 -15.18
N ARG A 60 77.65 98.55 -14.46
CA ARG A 60 77.47 99.98 -14.23
C ARG A 60 78.31 100.52 -13.05
N ALA A 61 78.76 99.66 -12.13
CA ALA A 61 79.56 100.04 -10.96
C ALA A 61 81.09 99.94 -11.17
N ILE A 62 81.56 99.25 -12.23
CA ILE A 62 83.00 99.05 -12.53
C ILE A 62 83.49 99.85 -13.76
N GLY A 63 82.63 100.67 -14.37
CA GLY A 63 82.99 101.65 -15.42
C GLY A 63 83.42 103.03 -14.87
N HIS A 64 84.21 103.05 -13.80
CA HIS A 64 84.68 104.28 -13.15
C HIS A 64 85.92 104.85 -13.86
N LEU A 65 85.92 106.17 -14.07
CA LEU A 65 87.11 107.05 -14.11
C LEU A 65 88.10 106.94 -15.31
N TYR A 66 88.68 108.11 -15.58
CA TYR A 66 89.82 108.42 -16.46
C TYR A 66 89.56 108.45 -17.97
N SER A 67 88.90 109.53 -18.42
CA SER A 67 89.50 110.37 -19.46
C SER A 67 89.99 111.65 -18.79
N SER A 68 91.31 111.82 -18.69
CA SER A 68 91.95 113.12 -18.47
C SER A 68 93.04 113.25 -19.51
N GLU A 69 92.95 114.29 -20.31
CA GLU A 69 93.97 114.79 -21.22
C GLU A 69 95.32 114.99 -20.48
N GLY A 70 96.42 114.76 -21.21
CA GLY A 70 97.78 115.04 -20.77
C GLY A 70 98.83 114.06 -21.30
N ASP A 71 99.17 114.19 -22.59
CA ASP A 71 100.42 113.88 -23.34
C ASP A 71 101.15 112.48 -23.31
N GLU A 72 101.32 111.94 -24.54
CA GLU A 72 102.29 110.95 -25.12
C GLU A 72 102.36 109.46 -24.66
N PRO A 73 102.87 108.47 -25.47
CA PRO A 73 102.82 108.25 -26.93
C PRO A 73 102.40 106.81 -27.41
N ALA A 74 101.65 106.74 -28.53
CA ALA A 74 101.59 105.81 -29.70
C ALA A 74 101.72 104.24 -29.72
N ASN A 75 101.50 103.42 -28.68
CA ASN A 75 101.58 101.91 -28.84
C ASN A 75 100.30 101.08 -28.54
N SER A 76 99.12 101.70 -28.42
CA SER A 76 97.87 101.06 -27.89
C SER A 76 96.85 100.58 -28.94
N LEU A 77 96.93 101.01 -30.21
CA LEU A 77 95.85 100.81 -31.19
C LEU A 77 95.76 99.38 -31.78
N THR A 78 96.87 98.63 -31.79
CA THR A 78 96.98 97.36 -32.55
C THR A 78 96.28 96.17 -31.86
N ILE A 79 96.09 96.21 -30.54
CA ILE A 79 95.50 95.09 -29.77
C ILE A 79 93.98 95.02 -29.97
N ARG A 80 93.28 96.16 -30.00
CA ARG A 80 91.81 96.23 -30.11
C ARG A 80 91.26 95.69 -31.44
N ILE A 81 92.04 95.71 -32.53
CA ILE A 81 91.59 95.22 -33.83
C ILE A 81 91.54 93.68 -33.84
N LYS A 82 92.48 93.00 -33.19
CA LYS A 82 92.52 91.53 -33.14
C LYS A 82 91.33 90.92 -32.40
N GLU A 83 90.94 91.49 -31.26
CA GLU A 83 89.79 91.00 -30.49
C GLU A 83 88.47 91.12 -31.26
N LYS A 84 88.30 92.21 -32.03
CA LYS A 84 87.08 92.42 -32.82
C LYS A 84 86.93 91.40 -33.94
N VAL A 85 88.02 91.04 -34.62
CA VAL A 85 88.01 90.00 -35.68
C VAL A 85 87.69 88.62 -35.10
N GLN A 86 88.21 88.31 -33.90
CA GLN A 86 87.96 87.03 -33.24
C GLN A 86 86.48 86.86 -32.85
N LEU A 87 85.86 87.90 -32.30
CA LEU A 87 84.42 87.91 -31.98
C LEU A 87 83.54 87.77 -33.22
N GLN A 88 83.95 88.37 -34.34
CA GLN A 88 83.21 88.32 -35.60
C GLN A 88 83.22 86.91 -36.22
N ASN A 89 84.33 86.17 -36.08
CA ASN A 89 84.40 84.77 -36.49
C ASN A 89 83.50 83.88 -35.63
N SER A 90 83.51 84.02 -34.30
CA SER A 90 82.64 83.25 -33.40
C SER A 90 81.15 83.53 -33.63
N LEU A 91 80.77 84.77 -33.97
CA LEU A 91 79.39 85.11 -34.31
C LEU A 91 78.93 84.42 -35.61
N THR A 92 79.82 84.35 -36.61
CA THR A 92 79.52 83.72 -37.90
C THR A 92 79.37 82.21 -37.75
N GLU A 93 80.20 81.59 -36.89
CA GLU A 93 80.13 80.16 -36.54
C GLU A 93 78.81 79.82 -35.83
N LEU A 94 78.41 80.61 -34.84
CA LEU A 94 77.11 80.47 -34.16
C LEU A 94 75.91 80.67 -35.10
N MET A 95 76.02 81.59 -36.08
CA MET A 95 74.96 81.77 -37.07
C MET A 95 74.83 80.54 -37.98
N SER A 96 75.96 79.92 -38.38
CA SER A 96 75.98 78.68 -39.15
C SER A 96 75.38 77.51 -38.35
N GLU A 97 75.72 77.38 -37.06
CA GLU A 97 75.12 76.36 -36.18
C GLU A 97 73.60 76.56 -36.03
N ARG A 98 73.15 77.80 -35.86
CA ARG A 98 71.71 78.13 -35.79
C ARG A 98 70.99 77.76 -37.09
N ASP A 99 71.59 78.04 -38.25
CA ASP A 99 70.99 77.70 -39.54
C ASP A 99 70.97 76.18 -39.78
N GLN A 100 72.00 75.45 -39.34
CA GLN A 100 72.01 73.99 -39.35
C GLN A 100 70.92 73.41 -38.43
N LEU A 101 70.77 73.92 -37.21
CA LEU A 101 69.73 73.51 -36.28
C LEU A 101 68.33 73.85 -36.82
N MET A 102 68.17 75.00 -37.46
CA MET A 102 66.90 75.42 -38.06
C MET A 102 66.52 74.51 -39.24
N ASN A 103 67.48 74.13 -40.08
CA ASN A 103 67.25 73.16 -41.15
C ASN A 103 66.93 71.77 -40.59
N SER A 104 67.62 71.33 -39.54
CA SER A 104 67.31 70.05 -38.88
C SER A 104 65.89 70.06 -38.28
N LEU A 105 65.48 71.15 -37.62
CA LEU A 105 64.15 71.29 -37.02
C LEU A 105 63.04 71.32 -38.08
N ASN A 106 63.28 72.02 -39.20
CA ASN A 106 62.36 72.06 -40.33
C ASN A 106 62.24 70.69 -41.00
N SER A 107 63.34 69.95 -41.13
CA SER A 107 63.35 68.56 -41.61
C SER A 107 62.52 67.65 -40.69
N THR A 108 62.80 67.68 -39.38
CA THR A 108 62.05 66.89 -38.39
C THR A 108 60.58 67.28 -38.31
N THR A 109 60.24 68.56 -38.51
CA THR A 109 58.85 69.02 -38.56
C THR A 109 58.15 68.53 -39.82
N THR A 110 58.82 68.54 -40.97
CA THR A 110 58.30 68.00 -42.22
C THR A 110 58.08 66.48 -42.12
N GLU A 111 59.02 65.74 -41.52
CA GLU A 111 58.86 64.31 -41.25
C GLU A 111 57.66 64.04 -40.31
N ARG A 112 57.49 64.83 -39.25
CA ARG A 112 56.33 64.73 -38.35
C ARG A 112 55.02 64.96 -39.10
N ASP A 113 54.95 66.01 -39.91
CA ASP A 113 53.74 66.39 -40.66
C ASP A 113 53.41 65.36 -41.75
N GLN A 114 54.41 64.69 -42.33
CA GLN A 114 54.22 63.56 -43.23
C GLN A 114 53.76 62.27 -42.50
N LEU A 115 54.21 62.05 -41.27
CA LEU A 115 53.81 60.89 -40.46
C LEU A 115 52.44 61.03 -39.80
N GLN A 116 51.99 62.27 -39.53
CA GLN A 116 50.70 62.56 -38.91
C GLN A 116 49.48 61.94 -39.65
N PRO A 117 49.34 62.06 -40.99
CA PRO A 117 48.23 61.43 -41.71
C PRO A 117 48.31 59.89 -41.69
N ASN A 118 49.51 59.31 -41.70
CA ASN A 118 49.70 57.87 -41.57
C ASN A 118 49.23 57.38 -40.19
N LEU A 119 49.57 58.12 -39.13
CA LEU A 119 49.14 57.81 -37.76
C LEU A 119 47.62 57.94 -37.59
N ASN A 120 47.01 58.97 -38.19
CA ASN A 120 45.56 59.15 -38.21
C ASN A 120 44.85 58.01 -38.97
N THR A 121 45.43 57.55 -40.08
CA THR A 121 44.91 56.42 -40.86
C THR A 121 44.99 55.12 -40.05
N LYS A 122 46.14 54.85 -39.43
CA LYS A 122 46.31 53.69 -38.53
C LYS A 122 45.37 53.73 -37.32
N THR A 123 45.05 54.92 -36.83
CA THR A 123 44.05 55.11 -35.75
C THR A 123 42.65 54.72 -36.23
N LYS A 124 42.25 55.15 -37.43
CA LYS A 124 40.95 54.74 -38.02
C LYS A 124 40.88 53.24 -38.28
N GLU A 125 41.94 52.64 -38.81
CA GLU A 125 42.04 51.19 -39.00
C GLU A 125 41.91 50.45 -37.67
N ARG A 126 42.60 50.91 -36.61
CA ARG A 126 42.47 50.35 -35.26
C ARG A 126 41.04 50.45 -34.74
N ASP A 127 40.40 51.60 -34.88
CA ASP A 127 39.03 51.80 -34.38
C ASP A 127 38.02 50.95 -35.16
N GLN A 128 38.22 50.77 -36.47
CA GLN A 128 37.44 49.83 -37.29
C GLN A 128 37.62 48.37 -36.84
N LEU A 129 38.87 47.95 -36.61
CA LEU A 129 39.16 46.61 -36.07
C LEU A 129 38.57 46.42 -34.68
N GLN A 130 38.60 47.44 -33.83
CA GLN A 130 38.03 47.41 -32.49
C GLN A 130 36.50 47.26 -32.54
N ASN A 131 35.83 47.96 -33.45
CA ASN A 131 34.39 47.78 -33.69
C ASN A 131 34.07 46.38 -34.22
N SER A 132 34.83 45.89 -35.21
CA SER A 132 34.65 44.53 -35.74
C SER A 132 34.88 43.46 -34.68
N LEU A 133 35.88 43.66 -33.80
CA LEU A 133 36.13 42.79 -32.66
C LEU A 133 34.98 42.83 -31.65
N GLY A 134 34.41 44.02 -31.39
CA GLY A 134 33.22 44.18 -30.57
C GLY A 134 32.02 43.39 -31.11
N THR A 135 31.75 43.48 -32.42
CA THR A 135 30.71 42.69 -33.08
C THR A 135 30.98 41.19 -32.95
N MET A 136 32.20 40.72 -33.23
CA MET A 136 32.56 39.30 -33.08
C MET A 136 32.42 38.80 -31.64
N ILE A 137 32.73 39.64 -30.64
CA ILE A 137 32.52 39.31 -29.22
C ILE A 137 31.02 39.14 -28.93
N THR A 138 30.17 40.03 -29.44
CA THR A 138 28.71 39.89 -29.24
C THR A 138 28.14 38.64 -29.92
N GLU A 139 28.59 38.32 -31.13
CA GLU A 139 28.19 37.09 -31.84
C GLU A 139 28.67 35.84 -31.09
N ARG A 140 29.91 35.84 -30.60
CA ARG A 140 30.44 34.76 -29.74
C ARG A 140 29.58 34.57 -28.50
N ASP A 141 29.19 35.66 -27.82
CA ASP A 141 28.40 35.58 -26.60
C ASP A 141 26.97 35.06 -26.88
N GLN A 142 26.39 35.44 -28.01
CA GLN A 142 25.11 34.88 -28.48
C GLN A 142 25.22 33.38 -28.79
N LEU A 143 26.27 32.96 -29.49
CA LEU A 143 26.54 31.54 -29.78
C LEU A 143 26.80 30.76 -28.49
N GLN A 144 27.53 31.35 -27.53
CA GLN A 144 27.78 30.75 -26.22
C GLN A 144 26.48 30.56 -25.44
N HIS A 145 25.57 31.54 -25.48
CA HIS A 145 24.25 31.43 -24.86
C HIS A 145 23.39 30.33 -25.50
N SER A 146 23.39 30.28 -26.84
CA SER A 146 22.69 29.23 -27.60
C SER A 146 23.25 27.84 -27.28
N LEU A 147 24.58 27.69 -27.24
CA LEU A 147 25.26 26.45 -26.88
C LEU A 147 24.93 26.01 -25.45
N ASN A 148 24.98 26.92 -24.48
CA ASN A 148 24.61 26.64 -23.10
C ASN A 148 23.13 26.21 -22.97
N THR A 149 22.25 26.78 -23.79
CA THR A 149 20.84 26.38 -23.85
C THR A 149 20.69 24.96 -24.41
N LYS A 150 21.40 24.63 -25.49
CA LYS A 150 21.42 23.28 -26.08
C LYS A 150 22.05 22.24 -25.14
N ILE A 151 23.05 22.61 -24.34
CA ILE A 151 23.61 21.75 -23.30
C ILE A 151 22.54 21.43 -22.24
N LYS A 152 21.79 22.43 -21.77
CA LYS A 152 20.69 22.20 -20.82
C LYS A 152 19.61 21.29 -21.40
N GLU A 153 19.21 21.49 -22.66
CA GLU A 153 18.26 20.62 -23.35
C GLU A 153 18.79 19.18 -23.46
N LYS A 154 20.08 19.01 -23.80
CA LYS A 154 20.74 17.70 -23.83
C LYS A 154 20.72 17.02 -22.46
N ASP A 155 21.05 17.75 -21.40
CA ASP A 155 21.05 17.22 -20.04
C ASP A 155 19.65 16.79 -19.60
N GLN A 156 18.62 17.57 -19.98
CA GLN A 156 17.22 17.20 -19.75
C GLN A 156 16.84 15.92 -20.49
N LEU A 157 17.18 15.81 -21.77
CA LEU A 157 16.93 14.60 -22.56
C LEU A 157 17.69 13.39 -22.02
N GLN A 158 18.92 13.59 -21.55
CA GLN A 158 19.74 12.53 -20.97
C GLN A 158 19.15 12.02 -19.65
N ASN A 159 18.62 12.93 -18.82
CA ASN A 159 17.87 12.55 -17.62
C ASN A 159 16.59 11.78 -17.97
N SER A 160 15.80 12.27 -18.93
CA SER A 160 14.61 11.54 -19.40
C SER A 160 14.95 10.15 -19.93
N LEU A 161 16.05 10.01 -20.69
CA LEU A 161 16.51 8.72 -21.20
C LEU A 161 16.93 7.77 -20.07
N SER A 162 17.60 8.28 -19.03
CA SER A 162 17.96 7.50 -17.84
C SER A 162 16.72 6.99 -17.09
N THR A 163 15.70 7.84 -16.95
CA THR A 163 14.41 7.46 -16.35
C THR A 163 13.73 6.36 -17.17
N MET A 164 13.60 6.56 -18.48
CA MET A 164 13.01 5.56 -19.39
C MET A 164 13.79 4.23 -19.39
N THR A 165 15.11 4.28 -19.27
CA THR A 165 15.96 3.08 -19.15
C THR A 165 15.67 2.33 -17.86
N THR A 166 15.50 3.06 -16.76
CA THR A 166 15.16 2.47 -15.45
C THR A 166 13.77 1.82 -15.47
N GLU A 167 12.79 2.49 -16.07
CA GLU A 167 11.43 1.96 -16.24
C GLU A 167 11.42 0.70 -17.12
N ARG A 168 12.16 0.70 -18.23
CA ARG A 168 12.34 -0.48 -19.08
C ARG A 168 12.93 -1.64 -18.29
N ASP A 169 13.96 -1.40 -17.48
CA ASP A 169 14.61 -2.45 -16.70
C ASP A 169 13.70 -3.01 -15.61
N GLN A 170 12.84 -2.17 -15.01
CA GLN A 170 11.79 -2.61 -14.09
C GLN A 170 10.74 -3.48 -14.80
N LEU A 171 10.26 -3.05 -15.98
CA LEU A 171 9.32 -3.84 -16.78
C LEU A 171 9.94 -5.18 -17.20
N GLN A 172 11.22 -5.20 -17.58
CA GLN A 172 11.93 -6.44 -17.91
C GLN A 172 12.00 -7.40 -16.72
N LYS A 173 12.24 -6.88 -15.50
CA LYS A 173 12.20 -7.70 -14.27
C LYS A 173 10.81 -8.30 -14.06
N ILE A 174 9.75 -7.51 -14.18
CA ILE A 174 8.36 -7.98 -14.04
C ILE A 174 8.05 -9.05 -15.08
N PHE A 175 8.46 -8.85 -16.33
CA PHE A 175 8.28 -9.81 -17.41
C PHE A 175 9.00 -11.15 -17.14
N ASN A 176 10.23 -11.10 -16.63
CA ASN A 176 11.00 -12.31 -16.28
C ASN A 176 10.36 -13.07 -15.10
N ILE A 177 9.82 -12.34 -14.11
CA ILE A 177 9.05 -12.92 -13.01
C ILE A 177 7.80 -13.64 -13.57
N GLY A 178 7.01 -12.96 -14.40
CA GLY A 178 5.82 -13.55 -15.03
C GLY A 178 6.15 -14.77 -15.90
N THR A 179 7.29 -14.77 -16.59
CA THR A 179 7.78 -15.92 -17.37
C THR A 179 8.12 -17.11 -16.45
N THR A 180 8.74 -16.84 -15.30
CA THR A 180 9.08 -17.86 -14.31
C THR A 180 7.82 -18.45 -13.67
N GLU A 181 6.87 -17.60 -13.28
CA GLU A 181 5.57 -18.03 -12.74
C GLU A 181 4.79 -18.89 -13.75
N LYS A 182 4.77 -18.49 -15.04
CA LYS A 182 4.18 -19.29 -16.11
C LYS A 182 4.83 -20.67 -16.22
N SER A 183 6.17 -20.75 -16.17
CA SER A 183 6.89 -22.03 -16.19
C SER A 183 6.54 -22.91 -14.99
N GLN A 184 6.43 -22.33 -13.79
CA GLN A 184 6.03 -23.05 -12.58
C GLN A 184 4.59 -23.57 -12.67
N LEU A 185 3.66 -22.77 -13.18
CA LEU A 185 2.27 -23.18 -13.42
C LEU A 185 2.20 -24.31 -14.44
N GLN A 186 2.98 -24.24 -15.52
CA GLN A 186 3.04 -25.28 -16.54
C GLN A 186 3.61 -26.60 -16.00
N GLN A 187 4.61 -26.53 -15.12
CA GLN A 187 5.13 -27.69 -14.41
C GLN A 187 4.09 -28.30 -13.46
N SER A 188 3.40 -27.46 -12.68
CA SER A 188 2.32 -27.89 -11.79
C SER A 188 1.18 -28.58 -12.56
N LEU A 189 0.77 -28.01 -13.70
CA LEU A 189 -0.24 -28.60 -14.58
C LEU A 189 0.20 -29.96 -15.13
N THR A 190 1.47 -30.09 -15.52
CA THR A 190 2.03 -31.36 -16.00
C THR A 190 2.02 -32.43 -14.90
N THR A 191 2.37 -32.06 -13.67
CA THR A 191 2.30 -32.96 -12.50
C THR A 191 0.86 -33.38 -12.22
N LYS A 192 -0.10 -32.44 -12.20
CA LYS A 192 -1.51 -32.75 -11.99
C LYS A 192 -2.10 -33.64 -13.09
N THR A 193 -1.64 -33.47 -14.33
CA THR A 193 -2.00 -34.35 -15.44
C THR A 193 -1.51 -35.78 -15.19
N LYS A 194 -0.25 -35.96 -14.76
CA LYS A 194 0.28 -37.28 -14.40
C LYS A 194 -0.49 -37.94 -13.24
N GLU A 195 -0.81 -37.17 -12.19
CA GLU A 195 -1.62 -37.67 -11.07
C GLU A 195 -3.01 -38.14 -11.53
N ARG A 196 -3.67 -37.36 -12.39
CA ARG A 196 -4.97 -37.73 -12.98
C ARG A 196 -4.86 -39.03 -13.78
N ASP A 197 -3.83 -39.15 -14.63
CA ASP A 197 -3.65 -40.33 -15.45
C ASP A 197 -3.33 -41.58 -14.60
N GLN A 198 -2.59 -41.43 -13.50
CA GLN A 198 -2.37 -42.50 -12.50
C GLN A 198 -3.67 -42.94 -11.80
N LEU A 199 -4.51 -41.98 -11.41
CA LEU A 199 -5.81 -42.27 -10.82
C LEU A 199 -6.74 -42.96 -11.81
N GLN A 200 -6.70 -42.56 -13.07
CA GLN A 200 -7.49 -43.19 -14.13
C GLN A 200 -7.06 -44.64 -14.36
N ASN A 201 -5.77 -44.92 -14.43
CA ASN A 201 -5.27 -46.31 -14.51
C ASN A 201 -5.69 -47.14 -13.28
N SER A 202 -5.64 -46.56 -12.09
CA SER A 202 -6.07 -47.25 -10.86
C SER A 202 -7.57 -47.59 -10.90
N LEU A 203 -8.40 -46.69 -11.45
CA LEU A 203 -9.82 -46.90 -11.67
C LEU A 203 -10.09 -48.02 -12.68
N GLU A 204 -9.32 -48.11 -13.76
CA GLU A 204 -9.43 -49.19 -14.74
C GLU A 204 -9.09 -50.55 -14.13
N VAL A 205 -8.02 -50.62 -13.31
CA VAL A 205 -7.64 -51.85 -12.59
C VAL A 205 -8.73 -52.29 -11.63
N LEU A 206 -9.25 -51.37 -10.81
CA LEU A 206 -10.36 -51.68 -9.88
C LEU A 206 -11.63 -52.12 -10.61
N THR A 207 -11.91 -51.54 -11.78
CA THR A 207 -13.04 -51.95 -12.62
C THR A 207 -12.86 -53.37 -13.13
N ALA A 208 -11.66 -53.73 -13.59
CA ALA A 208 -11.34 -55.09 -14.03
C ALA A 208 -11.39 -56.11 -12.87
N GLU A 209 -10.93 -55.75 -11.67
CA GLU A 209 -11.03 -56.60 -10.48
C GLU A 209 -12.48 -56.82 -10.06
N ARG A 210 -13.30 -55.76 -10.04
CA ARG A 210 -14.74 -55.86 -9.77
C ARG A 210 -15.42 -56.81 -10.76
N ASP A 211 -15.08 -56.72 -12.04
CA ASP A 211 -15.69 -57.58 -13.06
C ASP A 211 -15.23 -59.05 -12.93
N LYS A 212 -13.98 -59.29 -12.51
CA LYS A 212 -13.51 -60.63 -12.11
C LYS A 212 -14.27 -61.18 -10.91
N LEU A 213 -14.42 -60.38 -9.86
CA LEU A 213 -15.19 -60.76 -8.67
C LEU A 213 -16.65 -61.05 -9.01
N LYS A 214 -17.26 -60.27 -9.90
CA LYS A 214 -18.61 -60.52 -10.39
C LYS A 214 -18.73 -61.84 -11.13
N LYS A 215 -17.74 -62.21 -11.95
CA LYS A 215 -17.68 -63.54 -12.59
C LYS A 215 -17.57 -64.67 -11.58
N ILE A 216 -16.68 -64.53 -10.60
CA ILE A 216 -16.50 -65.51 -9.52
C ILE A 216 -17.80 -65.67 -8.72
N LEU A 217 -18.46 -64.58 -8.37
CA LEU A 217 -19.73 -64.60 -7.64
C LEU A 217 -20.84 -65.32 -8.43
N ASN A 218 -20.94 -65.07 -9.74
CA ASN A 218 -21.90 -65.77 -10.60
C ASN A 218 -21.60 -67.28 -10.64
N SER A 219 -20.32 -67.66 -10.76
CA SER A 219 -19.90 -69.07 -10.73
C SER A 219 -20.26 -69.75 -9.41
N MET A 220 -19.95 -69.11 -8.27
CA MET A 220 -20.31 -69.63 -6.94
C MET A 220 -21.83 -69.73 -6.75
N THR A 221 -22.59 -68.81 -7.32
CA THR A 221 -24.06 -68.85 -7.30
C THR A 221 -24.57 -70.08 -8.06
N THR A 222 -24.02 -70.35 -9.25
CA THR A 222 -24.36 -71.55 -10.03
C THR A 222 -23.99 -72.83 -9.30
N GLU A 223 -22.81 -72.89 -8.67
CA GLU A 223 -22.34 -74.05 -7.92
C GLU A 223 -23.20 -74.30 -6.67
N ARG A 224 -23.58 -73.24 -5.95
CA ARG A 224 -24.54 -73.31 -4.84
C ARG A 224 -25.88 -73.87 -5.31
N ASP A 225 -26.41 -73.40 -6.44
CA ASP A 225 -27.70 -73.85 -6.96
C ASP A 225 -27.64 -75.33 -7.38
N GLN A 226 -26.51 -75.78 -7.93
CA GLN A 226 -26.25 -77.20 -8.22
C GLN A 226 -26.17 -78.05 -6.96
N LEU A 227 -25.46 -77.59 -5.93
CA LEU A 227 -25.38 -78.27 -4.63
C LEU A 227 -26.75 -78.34 -3.95
N GLN A 228 -27.54 -77.27 -4.03
CA GLN A 228 -28.91 -77.25 -3.51
C GLN A 228 -29.80 -78.26 -4.24
N HIS A 229 -29.67 -78.36 -5.57
CA HIS A 229 -30.39 -79.35 -6.35
C HIS A 229 -29.98 -80.78 -5.96
N SER A 230 -28.68 -81.05 -5.84
CA SER A 230 -28.15 -82.35 -5.40
C SER A 230 -28.65 -82.72 -4.00
N LEU A 231 -28.62 -81.78 -3.05
CA LEU A 231 -29.13 -81.97 -1.69
C LEU A 231 -30.62 -82.31 -1.68
N ASN A 232 -31.43 -81.61 -2.48
CA ASN A 232 -32.86 -81.89 -2.60
C ASN A 232 -33.11 -83.29 -3.16
N THR A 233 -32.32 -83.73 -4.13
CA THR A 233 -32.39 -85.08 -4.70
C THR A 233 -32.00 -86.14 -3.67
N LYS A 234 -30.89 -85.96 -2.95
CA LYS A 234 -30.48 -86.88 -1.88
C LYS A 234 -31.46 -86.94 -0.72
N THR A 235 -32.15 -85.84 -0.44
CA THR A 235 -33.25 -85.80 0.54
C THR A 235 -34.41 -86.70 0.07
N LYS A 236 -34.81 -86.62 -1.20
CA LYS A 236 -35.85 -87.50 -1.76
C LYS A 236 -35.45 -88.98 -1.74
N GLU A 237 -34.20 -89.30 -2.09
CA GLU A 237 -33.68 -90.68 -2.02
C GLU A 237 -33.71 -91.21 -0.58
N ARG A 238 -33.28 -90.41 0.40
CA ARG A 238 -33.34 -90.76 1.82
C ARG A 238 -34.77 -91.05 2.26
N ASP A 239 -35.72 -90.20 1.87
CA ASP A 239 -37.13 -90.37 2.26
C ASP A 239 -37.74 -91.64 1.63
N GLN A 240 -37.34 -92.00 0.40
CA GLN A 240 -37.71 -93.26 -0.24
C GLN A 240 -37.10 -94.49 0.47
N LEU A 241 -35.82 -94.42 0.85
CA LEU A 241 -35.16 -95.47 1.63
C LEU A 241 -35.81 -95.63 3.01
N GLN A 242 -36.17 -94.53 3.67
CA GLN A 242 -36.88 -94.55 4.95
C GLN A 242 -38.25 -95.23 4.81
N SER A 243 -38.99 -94.93 3.73
CA SER A 243 -40.27 -95.59 3.44
C SER A 243 -40.09 -97.10 3.23
N SER A 244 -39.08 -97.50 2.45
CA SER A 244 -38.75 -98.92 2.20
C SER A 244 -38.34 -99.65 3.49
N LEU A 245 -37.56 -98.99 4.36
CA LEU A 245 -37.16 -99.52 5.65
C LEU A 245 -38.36 -99.75 6.57
N ASN A 246 -39.32 -98.82 6.59
CA ASN A 246 -40.56 -98.97 7.37
C ASN A 246 -41.39 -100.17 6.86
N THR A 247 -41.46 -100.37 5.54
CA THR A 247 -42.13 -101.54 4.95
C THR A 247 -41.45 -102.84 5.35
N MET A 248 -40.12 -102.93 5.24
CA MET A 248 -39.36 -104.11 5.64
C MET A 248 -39.49 -104.42 7.14
N THR A 249 -39.55 -103.39 7.97
CA THR A 249 -39.81 -103.53 9.42
C THR A 249 -41.18 -104.15 9.66
N THR A 250 -42.20 -103.71 8.93
CA THR A 250 -43.56 -104.26 9.02
C THR A 250 -43.63 -105.72 8.57
N GLU A 251 -42.95 -106.08 7.49
CA GLU A 251 -42.85 -107.46 6.99
C GLU A 251 -42.11 -108.38 7.99
N ARG A 252 -41.01 -107.90 8.56
CA ARG A 252 -40.28 -108.62 9.62
C ARG A 252 -41.19 -108.90 10.82
N ASP A 253 -41.98 -107.92 11.25
CA ASP A 253 -42.87 -108.09 12.40
C ASP A 253 -43.98 -109.11 12.12
N LYS A 254 -44.51 -109.17 10.88
CA LYS A 254 -45.43 -110.23 10.44
C LYS A 254 -44.78 -111.61 10.46
N LEU A 255 -43.55 -111.73 9.95
CA LEU A 255 -42.80 -113.00 9.96
C LEU A 255 -42.50 -113.46 11.39
N GLN A 256 -42.11 -112.54 12.27
CA GLN A 256 -41.91 -112.82 13.70
C GLN A 256 -43.19 -113.34 14.36
N HIS A 257 -44.34 -112.76 14.04
CA HIS A 257 -45.64 -113.24 14.53
C HIS A 257 -45.95 -114.66 14.02
N SER A 258 -45.72 -114.92 12.73
CA SER A 258 -45.92 -116.25 12.13
C SER A 258 -45.00 -117.31 12.76
N LEU A 259 -43.73 -116.98 12.97
CA LEU A 259 -42.76 -117.86 13.64
C LEU A 259 -43.19 -118.19 15.07
N ASN A 260 -43.62 -117.19 15.84
CA ASN A 260 -44.12 -117.39 17.21
C ASN A 260 -45.34 -118.33 17.25
N THR A 261 -46.23 -118.25 16.26
CA THR A 261 -47.37 -119.16 16.12
C THR A 261 -46.93 -120.60 15.82
N LYS A 262 -45.97 -120.78 14.90
CA LYS A 262 -45.42 -122.11 14.59
C LYS A 262 -44.66 -122.74 15.76
N THR A 263 -43.99 -121.94 16.59
CA THR A 263 -43.40 -122.42 17.85
C THR A 263 -44.47 -122.96 18.80
N LYS A 264 -45.61 -122.27 18.94
CA LYS A 264 -46.73 -122.76 19.77
C LYS A 264 -47.34 -124.08 19.25
N GLU A 265 -47.48 -124.23 17.94
CA GLU A 265 -47.94 -125.49 17.33
C GLU A 265 -46.94 -126.64 17.59
N LYS A 266 -45.63 -126.37 17.49
CA LYS A 266 -44.57 -127.34 17.81
C LYS A 266 -44.65 -127.79 19.27
N ASP A 267 -44.85 -126.87 20.20
CA ASP A 267 -44.98 -127.18 21.63
C ASP A 267 -46.21 -128.05 21.91
N GLN A 268 -47.34 -127.80 21.23
CA GLN A 268 -48.54 -128.65 21.30
C GLN A 268 -48.31 -130.07 20.76
N LEU A 269 -47.57 -130.20 19.66
CA LEU A 269 -47.19 -131.51 19.12
C LEU A 269 -46.26 -132.27 20.08
N GLN A 270 -45.32 -131.55 20.72
CA GLN A 270 -44.43 -132.13 21.73
C GLN A 270 -45.21 -132.64 22.96
N SER A 271 -46.22 -131.91 23.43
CA SER A 271 -47.13 -132.37 24.50
C SER A 271 -47.98 -133.57 24.08
N SER A 272 -48.38 -133.65 22.82
CA SER A 272 -49.13 -134.80 22.28
C SER A 272 -48.25 -136.06 22.19
N LEU A 273 -46.97 -135.89 21.81
CA LEU A 273 -45.99 -136.98 21.78
C LEU A 273 -45.67 -137.53 23.18
N SER A 274 -45.61 -136.66 24.19
CA SER A 274 -45.41 -137.12 25.58
C SER A 274 -46.60 -137.93 26.09
N THR A 275 -47.83 -137.59 25.68
CA THR A 275 -49.02 -138.37 26.05
C THR A 275 -49.03 -139.77 25.42
N THR A 276 -48.61 -139.89 24.15
CA THR A 276 -48.46 -141.20 23.50
C THR A 276 -47.37 -142.06 24.16
N THR A 277 -46.29 -141.43 24.64
CA THR A 277 -45.21 -142.11 25.36
C THR A 277 -45.70 -142.70 26.68
N THR A 278 -46.52 -141.95 27.44
CA THR A 278 -47.12 -142.44 28.69
C THR A 278 -48.11 -143.59 28.46
N ALA A 279 -48.87 -143.57 27.35
CA ALA A 279 -49.78 -144.67 26.99
C ALA A 279 -49.03 -145.97 26.63
N ARG A 280 -47.87 -145.87 25.96
CA ARG A 280 -46.98 -147.01 25.68
C ARG A 280 -46.46 -147.65 26.96
N ASP A 281 -46.07 -146.85 27.94
CA ASP A 281 -45.50 -147.35 29.20
C ASP A 281 -46.57 -148.09 30.05
N GLN A 282 -47.84 -147.68 29.96
CA GLN A 282 -48.98 -148.40 30.57
C GLN A 282 -49.25 -149.77 29.91
N LEU A 283 -49.07 -149.89 28.59
CA LEU A 283 -49.18 -151.18 27.88
C LEU A 283 -48.05 -152.16 28.26
N GLN A 284 -46.82 -151.66 28.47
CA GLN A 284 -45.68 -152.46 28.94
C GLN A 284 -45.92 -153.05 30.34
N GLN A 285 -46.58 -152.29 31.21
CA GLN A 285 -46.97 -152.74 32.55
C GLN A 285 -48.04 -153.84 32.51
N SER A 286 -48.98 -153.76 31.56
CA SER A 286 -49.99 -154.80 31.32
C SER A 286 -49.37 -156.11 30.83
N LEU A 287 -48.36 -156.04 29.95
CA LEU A 287 -47.62 -157.21 29.41
C LEU A 287 -46.83 -157.97 30.48
N ASN A 288 -46.19 -157.25 31.42
CA ASN A 288 -45.44 -157.84 32.53
C ASN A 288 -46.35 -158.60 33.52
N THR A 289 -47.63 -158.22 33.59
CA THR A 289 -48.62 -158.88 34.45
C THR A 289 -49.10 -160.22 33.86
N LYS A 290 -49.23 -160.31 32.52
CA LYS A 290 -49.58 -161.57 31.83
C LYS A 290 -48.47 -162.62 31.80
N THR A 291 -47.21 -162.22 31.94
CA THR A 291 -46.06 -163.14 31.97
C THR A 291 -46.02 -163.98 33.26
N LYS A 292 -46.54 -163.46 34.37
CA LYS A 292 -46.63 -164.19 35.65
C LYS A 292 -47.72 -165.26 35.72
N GLU A 293 -48.71 -165.26 34.81
CA GLU A 293 -49.72 -166.33 34.70
C GLU A 293 -49.25 -167.53 33.84
N LYS A 294 -48.18 -167.36 33.04
CA LYS A 294 -47.64 -168.40 32.15
C LYS A 294 -46.75 -169.42 32.89
N ASP A 295 -46.04 -168.99 33.93
CA ASP A 295 -45.15 -169.86 34.73
C ASP A 295 -45.91 -170.87 35.61
N GLN A 296 -47.22 -170.67 35.83
CA GLN A 296 -48.08 -171.60 36.56
C GLN A 296 -48.67 -172.75 35.71
N LEU A 297 -48.47 -172.76 34.38
CA LEU A 297 -48.97 -173.81 33.48
C LEU A 297 -47.88 -174.78 32.98
N GLN A 298 -46.60 -174.53 33.26
CA GLN A 298 -45.47 -175.38 32.82
C GLN A 298 -45.10 -176.50 33.80
N SER A 299 -45.75 -176.54 34.97
CA SER A 299 -45.52 -177.56 36.00
C SER A 299 -46.42 -178.81 35.88
N SER A 300 -47.30 -178.89 34.87
CA SER A 300 -48.32 -179.95 34.78
C SER A 300 -48.30 -180.79 33.48
N LEU A 301 -47.22 -180.83 32.68
CA LEU A 301 -47.21 -181.58 31.41
C LEU A 301 -45.84 -182.21 31.01
N SER A 302 -45.19 -182.97 31.89
CA SER A 302 -44.14 -183.94 31.51
C SER A 302 -44.49 -185.41 31.88
N THR A 303 -45.75 -185.65 32.20
CA THR A 303 -46.33 -186.99 32.40
C THR A 303 -47.09 -187.40 31.13
N MET A 304 -46.65 -188.43 30.43
CA MET A 304 -47.22 -188.95 29.17
C MET A 304 -46.64 -188.32 27.89
N THR A 305 -45.35 -188.56 27.66
CA THR A 305 -44.89 -189.22 26.42
C THR A 305 -44.56 -190.67 26.80
N THR A 306 -45.49 -191.39 27.40
CA THR A 306 -46.48 -192.25 26.72
C THR A 306 -45.78 -193.37 25.96
N GLU A 307 -45.76 -194.52 26.61
CA GLU A 307 -46.54 -195.66 26.13
C GLU A 307 -46.51 -195.83 24.61
N LYS A 308 -45.33 -196.18 24.10
CA LYS A 308 -45.26 -196.88 22.82
C LYS A 308 -44.52 -198.21 22.86
N ASP A 309 -43.57 -198.45 23.77
CA ASP A 309 -42.82 -199.72 23.73
C ASP A 309 -43.25 -200.71 24.84
N GLN A 310 -44.53 -200.59 25.21
CA GLN A 310 -45.39 -201.68 25.67
C GLN A 310 -45.54 -202.70 24.52
N LEU A 311 -44.63 -203.66 24.39
CA LEU A 311 -44.90 -204.99 23.78
C LEU A 311 -43.72 -205.97 23.94
N GLU A 312 -43.24 -206.13 25.17
CA GLU A 312 -42.58 -207.37 25.61
C GLU A 312 -42.83 -207.56 27.12
N LYS A 313 -44.07 -207.49 27.61
CA LYS A 313 -45.08 -208.53 27.43
C LYS A 313 -44.51 -209.85 26.91
N ASN A 314 -43.77 -210.55 27.77
CA ASN A 314 -44.15 -211.93 28.01
C ASN A 314 -43.86 -212.39 29.44
N LEU A 315 -44.95 -212.90 30.03
CA LEU A 315 -45.01 -213.80 31.18
C LEU A 315 -44.59 -213.25 32.55
N ASN A 316 -45.45 -212.36 33.05
CA ASN A 316 -46.05 -212.50 34.37
C ASN A 316 -46.00 -213.95 34.89
N THR A 317 -45.63 -214.15 36.16
CA THR A 317 -46.46 -214.86 37.14
C THR A 317 -45.77 -214.88 38.51
N ARG A 318 -46.45 -214.23 39.45
CA ARG A 318 -46.54 -214.50 40.89
C ARG A 318 -45.26 -214.53 41.72
N THR A 319 -45.09 -213.54 42.59
CA THR A 319 -45.65 -213.57 43.95
C THR A 319 -44.91 -214.58 44.81
N THR A 320 -43.91 -214.04 45.52
CA THR A 320 -43.80 -214.27 46.96
C THR A 320 -43.79 -215.73 47.41
N GLU A 321 -42.74 -216.43 47.00
CA GLU A 321 -42.11 -217.51 47.75
C GLU A 321 -40.62 -217.15 47.84
N LYS A 322 -40.15 -216.37 48.81
CA LYS A 322 -40.08 -216.68 50.24
C LYS A 322 -39.38 -218.03 50.48
N ILE A 323 -38.06 -217.94 50.69
CA ILE A 323 -37.35 -218.65 51.78
C ILE A 323 -37.13 -220.17 51.60
N GLN A 324 -36.99 -220.69 50.40
CA GLN A 324 -36.37 -222.02 50.27
C GLN A 324 -35.39 -222.00 49.11
N LEU A 325 -34.08 -222.13 49.30
CA LEU A 325 -33.21 -222.43 50.43
C LEU A 325 -31.82 -222.06 49.87
N GLN A 326 -30.92 -221.39 50.59
CA GLN A 326 -29.84 -222.12 51.28
C GLN A 326 -28.88 -222.91 50.36
N GLU A 327 -28.89 -222.63 49.05
CA GLU A 327 -27.84 -222.92 48.10
C GLU A 327 -27.77 -221.71 47.14
N SER A 328 -26.67 -221.06 46.86
CA SER A 328 -25.31 -221.18 47.35
C SER A 328 -24.61 -219.94 46.81
N LEU A 329 -24.27 -219.02 47.70
CA LEU A 329 -22.87 -218.83 48.09
C LEU A 329 -21.83 -218.43 47.01
N ASN A 330 -22.17 -218.24 45.73
CA ASN A 330 -21.17 -218.01 44.66
C ASN A 330 -21.25 -216.67 43.87
N THR A 331 -22.26 -215.82 44.03
CA THR A 331 -22.38 -214.62 43.14
C THR A 331 -21.79 -213.32 43.73
N ASN A 332 -21.63 -213.23 45.05
CA ASN A 332 -21.13 -212.04 45.76
C ASN A 332 -19.65 -211.66 45.50
N ILE A 333 -18.96 -212.29 44.53
CA ILE A 333 -17.57 -211.96 44.18
C ILE A 333 -17.48 -211.05 42.94
N LYS A 334 -18.49 -211.00 42.05
CA LYS A 334 -18.37 -210.29 40.75
C LYS A 334 -18.78 -208.82 40.74
N GLU A 335 -19.65 -208.37 41.65
CA GLU A 335 -20.10 -206.96 41.68
C GLU A 335 -19.14 -206.05 42.47
N ARG A 336 -18.29 -206.61 43.34
CA ARG A 336 -17.26 -205.85 44.07
C ARG A 336 -16.19 -205.27 43.12
N ASP A 337 -15.90 -205.94 42.01
CA ASP A 337 -14.88 -205.51 41.05
C ASP A 337 -15.32 -204.30 40.19
N GLN A 338 -16.63 -204.01 40.10
CA GLN A 338 -17.16 -202.84 39.38
C GLN A 338 -17.10 -201.54 40.20
N LEU A 339 -17.08 -201.60 41.53
CA LEU A 339 -16.97 -200.43 42.41
C LEU A 339 -15.53 -199.90 42.54
N GLU A 340 -14.52 -200.74 42.31
CA GLU A 340 -13.10 -200.35 42.36
C GLU A 340 -12.67 -199.46 41.17
N ASN A 341 -13.37 -199.55 40.02
CA ASN A 341 -13.05 -198.77 38.83
C ASN A 341 -13.59 -197.32 38.90
N SER A 342 -14.71 -197.10 39.60
CA SER A 342 -15.33 -195.78 39.76
C SER A 342 -14.54 -194.86 40.71
N LEU A 343 -13.76 -195.41 41.65
CA LEU A 343 -12.95 -194.62 42.59
C LEU A 343 -11.71 -193.98 41.93
N LYS A 344 -11.18 -194.57 40.85
CA LYS A 344 -10.02 -194.03 40.10
C LYS A 344 -10.38 -192.77 39.28
N VAL A 345 -11.62 -192.65 38.80
CA VAL A 345 -12.07 -191.51 37.98
C VAL A 345 -12.15 -190.22 38.80
N LEU A 346 -12.60 -190.28 40.05
CA LEU A 346 -12.72 -189.10 40.93
C LEU A 346 -11.37 -188.50 41.36
N ILE A 347 -10.29 -189.30 41.37
CA ILE A 347 -8.94 -188.81 41.68
C ILE A 347 -8.37 -187.98 40.50
N ALA A 348 -8.71 -188.33 39.26
CA ALA A 348 -8.28 -187.60 38.05
C ALA A 348 -8.98 -186.24 37.89
N GLU A 349 -10.23 -186.12 38.31
CA GLU A 349 -10.98 -184.84 38.27
C GLU A 349 -10.41 -183.80 39.25
N ARG A 350 -9.99 -184.23 40.45
CA ARG A 350 -9.36 -183.34 41.45
C ARG A 350 -8.05 -182.72 40.95
N ASP A 351 -7.22 -183.49 40.25
CA ASP A 351 -5.92 -183.00 39.76
C ASP A 351 -6.08 -182.00 38.59
N THR A 352 -7.19 -182.11 37.85
CA THR A 352 -7.59 -181.16 36.79
C THR A 352 -8.04 -179.81 37.38
N LEU A 353 -8.78 -179.82 38.48
CA LEU A 353 -9.18 -178.61 39.21
C LEU A 353 -7.99 -177.83 39.80
N LYS A 354 -6.94 -178.52 40.25
CA LYS A 354 -5.73 -177.89 40.80
C LYS A 354 -4.94 -177.09 39.76
N LYS A 355 -4.92 -177.55 38.49
CA LYS A 355 -4.32 -176.81 37.37
C LYS A 355 -5.09 -175.52 37.04
N SER A 356 -6.41 -175.58 37.01
CA SER A 356 -7.25 -174.40 36.75
C SER A 356 -7.12 -173.31 37.82
N LEU A 357 -6.89 -173.69 39.09
CA LEU A 357 -6.67 -172.73 40.17
C LEU A 357 -5.35 -171.94 40.00
N ASN A 358 -4.25 -172.61 39.64
CA ASN A 358 -2.96 -171.97 39.41
C ASN A 358 -2.97 -171.02 38.18
N SER A 359 -3.77 -171.35 37.16
CA SER A 359 -4.02 -170.48 36.00
C SER A 359 -4.67 -169.16 36.43
N ARG A 360 -5.71 -169.22 37.28
CA ARG A 360 -6.44 -168.03 37.76
C ARG A 360 -5.59 -167.11 38.65
N THR A 361 -4.65 -167.66 39.42
CA THR A 361 -3.72 -166.86 40.22
C THR A 361 -2.78 -166.05 39.33
N THR A 362 -2.25 -166.67 38.27
CA THR A 362 -1.34 -166.02 37.32
C THR A 362 -2.03 -164.88 36.57
N GLU A 363 -3.30 -165.10 36.18
CA GLU A 363 -4.12 -164.12 35.47
C GLU A 363 -4.48 -162.91 36.37
N ARG A 364 -4.78 -163.15 37.65
CA ARG A 364 -5.01 -162.09 38.65
C ARG A 364 -3.78 -161.20 38.84
N ASP A 365 -2.60 -161.80 38.92
CA ASP A 365 -1.35 -161.06 39.17
C ASP A 365 -0.97 -160.18 37.94
N GLN A 366 -1.30 -160.63 36.72
CA GLN A 366 -1.17 -159.81 35.50
C GLN A 366 -2.13 -158.61 35.49
N LEU A 367 -3.38 -158.80 35.91
CA LEU A 367 -4.36 -157.70 36.02
C LEU A 367 -3.93 -156.68 37.10
N GLN A 368 -3.35 -157.15 38.21
CA GLN A 368 -2.84 -156.27 39.26
C GLN A 368 -1.67 -155.40 38.76
N HIS A 369 -0.79 -155.94 37.92
CA HIS A 369 0.30 -155.17 37.31
C HIS A 369 -0.21 -154.10 36.32
N SER A 370 -1.22 -154.46 35.51
CA SER A 370 -1.84 -153.55 34.56
C SER A 370 -2.56 -152.39 35.26
N LEU A 371 -3.26 -152.67 36.35
CA LEU A 371 -3.92 -151.65 37.18
C LEU A 371 -2.91 -150.67 37.79
N ASN A 372 -1.80 -151.17 38.35
CA ASN A 372 -0.75 -150.32 38.91
C ASN A 372 -0.09 -149.41 37.86
N THR A 373 0.01 -149.87 36.61
CA THR A 373 0.52 -149.08 35.49
C THR A 373 -0.45 -147.94 35.12
N LYS A 374 -1.75 -148.24 35.04
CA LYS A 374 -2.77 -147.22 34.74
C LYS A 374 -2.92 -146.17 35.85
N THR A 375 -2.71 -146.55 37.11
CA THR A 375 -2.68 -145.58 38.22
C THR A 375 -1.52 -144.58 38.07
N LYS A 376 -0.33 -145.03 37.68
CA LYS A 376 0.82 -144.13 37.43
C LYS A 376 0.57 -143.17 36.26
N GLU A 377 -0.06 -143.64 35.19
CA GLU A 377 -0.44 -142.78 34.05
C GLU A 377 -1.48 -141.72 34.45
N LYS A 378 -2.47 -142.09 35.29
CA LYS A 378 -3.46 -141.15 35.83
C LYS A 378 -2.80 -140.07 36.67
N ASP A 379 -1.86 -140.43 37.54
CA ASP A 379 -1.14 -139.47 38.38
C ASP A 379 -0.32 -138.47 37.54
N GLN A 380 0.33 -138.94 36.47
CA GLN A 380 1.06 -138.08 35.52
C GLN A 380 0.14 -137.11 34.76
N LEU A 381 -1.03 -137.57 34.32
CA LEU A 381 -2.03 -136.72 33.67
C LEU A 381 -2.57 -135.67 34.65
N GLN A 382 -2.78 -136.04 35.92
CA GLN A 382 -3.26 -135.13 36.95
C GLN A 382 -2.23 -134.03 37.27
N SER A 383 -0.94 -134.35 37.31
CA SER A 383 0.13 -133.33 37.44
C SER A 383 0.19 -132.39 36.24
N SER A 384 0.03 -132.92 35.02
CA SER A 384 0.04 -132.10 33.80
C SER A 384 -1.15 -131.14 33.74
N LEU A 385 -2.34 -131.59 34.17
CA LEU A 385 -3.54 -130.75 34.25
C LEU A 385 -3.38 -129.61 35.27
N SER A 386 -2.73 -129.89 36.41
CA SER A 386 -2.43 -128.88 37.42
C SER A 386 -1.50 -127.78 36.88
N LEU A 387 -0.45 -128.17 36.14
CA LEU A 387 0.47 -127.23 35.50
C LEU A 387 -0.24 -126.32 34.49
N MET A 388 -1.05 -126.90 33.60
CA MET A 388 -1.84 -126.14 32.62
C MET A 388 -2.85 -125.19 33.28
N THR A 389 -3.39 -125.56 34.44
CA THR A 389 -4.31 -124.70 35.21
C THR A 389 -3.57 -123.49 35.78
N THR A 390 -2.36 -123.69 36.32
CA THR A 390 -1.53 -122.59 36.83
C THR A 390 -1.10 -121.63 35.72
N GLU A 391 -0.70 -122.15 34.56
CA GLU A 391 -0.35 -121.31 33.40
C GLU A 391 -1.54 -120.49 32.89
N ARG A 392 -2.72 -121.10 32.81
CA ARG A 392 -3.96 -120.38 32.44
C ARG A 392 -4.27 -119.25 33.41
N ASP A 393 -4.12 -119.50 34.71
CA ASP A 393 -4.43 -118.50 35.73
C ASP A 393 -3.41 -117.33 35.70
N GLN A 394 -2.13 -117.62 35.40
CA GLN A 394 -1.11 -116.58 35.16
C GLN A 394 -1.41 -115.74 33.91
N LEU A 395 -1.82 -116.38 32.81
CA LEU A 395 -2.22 -115.68 31.59
C LEU A 395 -3.48 -114.83 31.82
N GLN A 396 -4.44 -115.32 32.58
CA GLN A 396 -5.63 -114.57 32.97
C GLN A 396 -5.29 -113.33 33.80
N GLN A 397 -4.33 -113.44 34.73
CA GLN A 397 -3.86 -112.31 35.52
C GLN A 397 -3.12 -111.27 34.67
N SER A 398 -2.28 -111.71 33.72
CA SER A 398 -1.60 -110.84 32.77
C SER A 398 -2.60 -110.08 31.87
N LEU A 399 -3.62 -110.78 31.36
CA LEU A 399 -4.68 -110.18 30.55
C LEU A 399 -5.49 -109.13 31.33
N ASN A 400 -5.82 -109.42 32.59
CA ASN A 400 -6.53 -108.48 33.47
C ASN A 400 -5.69 -107.21 33.72
N THR A 401 -4.37 -107.36 33.89
CA THR A 401 -3.45 -106.22 34.04
C THR A 401 -3.39 -105.38 32.76
N LYS A 402 -3.25 -106.03 31.60
CA LYS A 402 -3.24 -105.32 30.30
C LYS A 402 -4.57 -104.62 29.99
N THR A 403 -5.69 -105.17 30.45
CA THR A 403 -7.01 -104.53 30.33
C THR A 403 -7.06 -103.25 31.17
N LYS A 404 -6.58 -103.27 32.42
CA LYS A 404 -6.49 -102.07 33.26
C LYS A 404 -5.58 -100.99 32.67
N GLU A 405 -4.44 -101.36 32.11
CA GLU A 405 -3.54 -100.42 31.41
C GLU A 405 -4.22 -99.81 30.19
N LYS A 406 -4.94 -100.62 29.40
CA LYS A 406 -5.72 -100.15 28.25
C LYS A 406 -6.79 -99.13 28.68
N ASP A 407 -7.51 -99.40 29.76
CA ASP A 407 -8.54 -98.48 30.28
C ASP A 407 -7.93 -97.17 30.79
N GLN A 408 -6.76 -97.21 31.44
CA GLN A 408 -6.01 -96.01 31.85
C GLN A 408 -5.53 -95.19 30.65
N LEU A 409 -5.03 -95.85 29.61
CA LEU A 409 -4.65 -95.21 28.35
C LEU A 409 -5.86 -94.59 27.65
N GLN A 410 -6.99 -95.30 27.62
CA GLN A 410 -8.26 -94.81 27.05
C GLN A 410 -8.73 -93.54 27.76
N ASN A 411 -8.69 -93.52 29.09
CA ASN A 411 -9.04 -92.34 29.89
C ASN A 411 -8.08 -91.18 29.62
N SER A 412 -6.76 -91.42 29.61
CA SER A 412 -5.78 -90.39 29.32
C SER A 412 -5.96 -89.79 27.92
N PHE A 413 -6.30 -90.63 26.93
CA PHE A 413 -6.59 -90.19 25.57
C PHE A 413 -7.86 -89.34 25.50
N SER A 414 -8.90 -89.70 26.26
CA SER A 414 -10.12 -88.90 26.36
C SER A 414 -9.87 -87.53 27.00
N THR A 415 -9.07 -87.46 28.06
CA THR A 415 -8.64 -86.19 28.68
C THR A 415 -7.87 -85.32 27.69
N MET A 416 -6.86 -85.89 27.01
CA MET A 416 -6.08 -85.19 25.98
C MET A 416 -6.95 -84.68 24.82
N THR A 417 -7.96 -85.45 24.43
CA THR A 417 -8.93 -85.03 23.39
C THR A 417 -9.74 -83.82 23.85
N THR A 418 -10.18 -83.84 25.11
CA THR A 418 -10.97 -82.75 25.70
C THR A 418 -10.14 -81.48 25.86
N GLU A 419 -8.89 -81.59 26.29
CA GLU A 419 -7.94 -80.47 26.36
C GLU A 419 -7.63 -79.90 24.98
N ARG A 420 -7.41 -80.76 23.98
CA ARG A 420 -7.22 -80.33 22.58
C ARG A 420 -8.42 -79.55 22.08
N ASP A 421 -9.65 -80.03 22.32
CA ASP A 421 -10.86 -79.37 21.87
C ASP A 421 -11.06 -78.02 22.57
N GLN A 422 -10.69 -77.94 23.86
CA GLN A 422 -10.69 -76.67 24.61
C GLN A 422 -9.64 -75.69 24.09
N LEU A 423 -8.43 -76.15 23.77
CA LEU A 423 -7.38 -75.34 23.15
C LEU A 423 -7.80 -74.86 21.76
N GLN A 424 -8.44 -75.72 20.96
CA GLN A 424 -8.98 -75.38 19.65
C GLN A 424 -10.04 -74.28 19.76
N LYS A 425 -10.93 -74.36 20.76
CA LYS A 425 -11.93 -73.33 21.04
C LYS A 425 -11.26 -72.00 21.42
N ASN A 426 -10.27 -72.03 22.31
CA ASN A 426 -9.52 -70.85 22.72
C ASN A 426 -8.76 -70.21 21.54
N LEU A 427 -8.18 -71.02 20.66
CA LEU A 427 -7.49 -70.56 19.44
C LEU A 427 -8.47 -69.85 18.49
N ASN A 428 -9.67 -70.42 18.29
CA ASN A 428 -10.70 -69.82 17.45
C ASN A 428 -11.20 -68.49 18.03
N THR A 429 -11.39 -68.41 19.36
CA THR A 429 -11.74 -67.16 20.05
C THR A 429 -10.65 -66.11 19.86
N ARG A 430 -9.38 -66.44 20.12
CA ARG A 430 -8.25 -65.51 19.90
C ARG A 430 -8.12 -65.08 18.44
N THR A 431 -8.43 -65.95 17.49
CA THR A 431 -8.42 -65.61 16.06
C THR A 431 -9.52 -64.60 15.75
N THR A 432 -10.70 -64.76 16.35
CA THR A 432 -11.82 -63.82 16.20
C THR A 432 -11.49 -62.47 16.82
N GLU A 433 -10.94 -62.44 18.04
CA GLU A 433 -10.48 -61.22 18.71
C GLU A 433 -9.39 -60.51 17.91
N LYS A 434 -8.42 -61.25 17.36
CA LYS A 434 -7.38 -60.70 16.48
C LYS A 434 -7.99 -60.04 15.24
N ASN A 435 -8.97 -60.68 14.61
CA ASN A 435 -9.64 -60.11 13.43
C ASN A 435 -10.42 -58.85 13.79
N GLN A 436 -11.12 -58.82 14.92
CA GLN A 436 -11.81 -57.63 15.42
C GLN A 436 -10.84 -56.48 15.73
N LEU A 437 -9.69 -56.79 16.36
CA LEU A 437 -8.64 -55.80 16.60
C LEU A 437 -8.03 -55.28 15.30
N GLN A 438 -7.82 -56.16 14.31
CA GLN A 438 -7.33 -55.78 12.98
C GLN A 438 -8.31 -54.83 12.28
N GLU A 439 -9.61 -55.10 12.39
CA GLU A 439 -10.65 -54.27 11.80
C GLU A 439 -10.77 -52.91 12.51
N SER A 440 -10.68 -52.89 13.84
CA SER A 440 -10.60 -51.66 14.64
C SER A 440 -9.35 -50.84 14.28
N LEU A 441 -8.20 -51.48 14.12
CA LEU A 441 -6.94 -50.83 13.70
C LEU A 441 -7.06 -50.24 12.28
N ASN A 442 -7.66 -50.98 11.34
CA ASN A 442 -7.90 -50.49 9.99
C ASN A 442 -8.85 -49.27 10.00
N THR A 443 -9.85 -49.28 10.87
CA THR A 443 -10.80 -48.15 11.04
C THR A 443 -10.08 -46.93 11.61
N LYS A 444 -9.27 -47.09 12.67
CA LYS A 444 -8.45 -46.02 13.25
C LYS A 444 -7.41 -45.49 12.26
N THR A 445 -6.88 -46.34 11.39
CA THR A 445 -5.97 -45.95 10.30
C THR A 445 -6.69 -45.03 9.31
N LYS A 446 -7.91 -45.38 8.88
CA LYS A 446 -8.73 -44.52 8.00
C LYS A 446 -9.07 -43.18 8.65
N GLU A 447 -9.44 -43.17 9.93
CA GLU A 447 -9.69 -41.93 10.67
C GLU A 447 -8.43 -41.05 10.76
N ARG A 448 -7.27 -41.65 11.03
CA ARG A 448 -5.99 -40.93 11.05
C ARG A 448 -5.68 -40.33 9.69
N ASP A 449 -5.84 -41.08 8.61
CA ASP A 449 -5.56 -40.61 7.25
C ASP A 449 -6.54 -39.47 6.86
N GLN A 450 -7.80 -39.53 7.29
CA GLN A 450 -8.77 -38.43 7.13
C GLN A 450 -8.36 -37.17 7.93
N LEU A 451 -7.92 -37.35 9.17
CA LEU A 451 -7.40 -36.25 10.00
C LEU A 451 -6.14 -35.62 9.40
N GLU A 452 -5.23 -36.44 8.88
CA GLU A 452 -4.02 -35.99 8.21
C GLU A 452 -4.34 -35.16 6.96
N ASN A 453 -5.31 -35.61 6.16
CA ASN A 453 -5.76 -34.86 4.99
C ASN A 453 -6.44 -33.53 5.40
N SER A 454 -7.25 -33.55 6.46
CA SER A 454 -7.88 -32.34 7.02
C SER A 454 -6.85 -31.34 7.53
N LEU A 455 -5.80 -31.82 8.22
CA LEU A 455 -4.67 -31.01 8.66
C LEU A 455 -3.92 -30.38 7.49
N LYS A 456 -3.75 -31.11 6.39
CA LYS A 456 -3.10 -30.61 5.17
C LYS A 456 -3.92 -29.50 4.51
N VAL A 457 -5.26 -29.64 4.48
CA VAL A 457 -6.17 -28.60 4.02
C VAL A 457 -6.08 -27.35 4.90
N LEU A 458 -6.19 -27.51 6.23
CA LEU A 458 -6.07 -26.40 7.18
C LEU A 458 -4.71 -25.69 7.10
N THR A 459 -3.63 -26.44 6.85
CA THR A 459 -2.28 -25.89 6.64
C THR A 459 -2.25 -25.01 5.39
N THR A 460 -2.89 -25.46 4.30
CA THR A 460 -2.97 -24.73 3.03
C THR A 460 -3.84 -23.46 3.17
N GLU A 461 -4.97 -23.56 3.87
CA GLU A 461 -5.83 -22.41 4.19
C GLU A 461 -5.09 -21.38 5.04
N ARG A 462 -4.38 -21.81 6.08
CA ARG A 462 -3.55 -20.95 6.93
C ARG A 462 -2.49 -20.23 6.10
N ASP A 463 -1.81 -20.91 5.20
CA ASP A 463 -0.77 -20.31 4.36
C ASP A 463 -1.38 -19.30 3.36
N THR A 464 -2.58 -19.59 2.86
CA THR A 464 -3.35 -18.66 2.01
C THR A 464 -3.78 -17.42 2.79
N LEU A 465 -4.31 -17.58 4.01
CA LEU A 465 -4.65 -16.48 4.91
C LEU A 465 -3.42 -15.65 5.27
N LYS A 466 -2.26 -16.28 5.47
CA LYS A 466 -1.00 -15.59 5.72
C LYS A 466 -0.56 -14.73 4.54
N LYS A 467 -0.71 -15.22 3.30
CA LYS A 467 -0.48 -14.41 2.09
C LYS A 467 -1.44 -13.22 2.01
N SER A 468 -2.73 -13.44 2.24
CA SER A 468 -3.74 -12.37 2.26
C SER A 468 -3.45 -11.33 3.34
N LEU A 469 -3.01 -11.76 4.53
CA LEU A 469 -2.62 -10.87 5.61
C LEU A 469 -1.42 -10.00 5.22
N ASN A 470 -0.37 -10.59 4.67
CA ASN A 470 0.81 -9.85 4.20
C ASN A 470 0.45 -8.84 3.09
N SER A 471 -0.46 -9.20 2.18
CA SER A 471 -0.98 -8.27 1.16
C SER A 471 -1.70 -7.09 1.81
N ARG A 472 -2.58 -7.34 2.78
CA ARG A 472 -3.28 -6.29 3.54
C ARG A 472 -2.33 -5.42 4.36
N THR A 473 -1.27 -6.00 4.92
CA THR A 473 -0.22 -5.23 5.61
C THR A 473 0.47 -4.28 4.64
N THR A 474 0.82 -4.75 3.45
CA THR A 474 1.45 -3.93 2.41
C THR A 474 0.52 -2.79 1.97
N GLU A 475 -0.76 -3.08 1.74
CA GLU A 475 -1.78 -2.10 1.35
C GLU A 475 -1.99 -1.05 2.46
N ARG A 476 -2.05 -1.48 3.73
CA ARG A 476 -2.10 -0.59 4.89
C ARG A 476 -0.89 0.34 4.95
N ASP A 477 0.31 -0.19 4.71
CA ASP A 477 1.54 0.60 4.77
C ASP A 477 1.60 1.62 3.61
N GLN A 478 1.08 1.26 2.43
CA GLN A 478 0.87 2.20 1.31
C GLN A 478 -0.14 3.30 1.65
N LEU A 479 -1.28 2.95 2.25
CA LEU A 479 -2.28 3.92 2.71
C LEU A 479 -1.71 4.84 3.79
N GLN A 480 -0.91 4.32 4.72
CA GLN A 480 -0.23 5.11 5.73
C GLN A 480 0.76 6.09 5.10
N HIS A 481 1.52 5.67 4.08
CA HIS A 481 2.41 6.55 3.34
C HIS A 481 1.65 7.66 2.61
N SER A 482 0.53 7.31 1.95
CA SER A 482 -0.34 8.28 1.28
C SER A 482 -0.95 9.27 2.27
N LEU A 483 -1.40 8.80 3.44
CA LEU A 483 -1.92 9.65 4.51
C LEU A 483 -0.85 10.62 5.01
N ASN A 484 0.36 10.14 5.29
CA ASN A 484 1.48 10.99 5.72
C ASN A 484 1.82 12.06 4.67
N THR A 485 1.74 11.71 3.38
CA THR A 485 1.94 12.66 2.27
C THR A 485 0.84 13.72 2.25
N LYS A 486 -0.43 13.32 2.39
CA LYS A 486 -1.56 14.26 2.46
C LYS A 486 -1.51 15.15 3.70
N THR A 487 -1.00 14.65 4.84
CA THR A 487 -0.75 15.49 6.02
C THR A 487 0.30 16.56 5.73
N LYS A 488 1.42 16.21 5.05
CA LYS A 488 2.42 17.20 4.64
C LYS A 488 1.86 18.24 3.67
N GLU A 489 1.05 17.83 2.70
CA GLU A 489 0.37 18.77 1.79
C GLU A 489 -0.59 19.69 2.56
N LYS A 490 -1.35 19.15 3.52
CA LYS A 490 -2.22 19.95 4.40
C LYS A 490 -1.41 20.98 5.19
N ASP A 491 -0.29 20.58 5.78
CA ASP A 491 0.57 21.50 6.54
C ASP A 491 1.13 22.60 5.64
N GLN A 492 1.56 22.27 4.41
CA GLN A 492 1.99 23.25 3.41
C GLN A 492 0.87 24.23 3.02
N LEU A 493 -0.35 23.72 2.80
CA LEU A 493 -1.52 24.56 2.53
C LEU A 493 -1.85 25.46 3.71
N GLN A 494 -1.70 24.97 4.94
CA GLN A 494 -1.95 25.75 6.16
C GLN A 494 -0.90 26.84 6.38
N SER A 495 0.38 26.58 6.07
CA SER A 495 1.43 27.61 6.02
C SER A 495 1.16 28.65 4.94
N SER A 496 0.73 28.21 3.76
CA SER A 496 0.36 29.11 2.65
C SER A 496 -0.83 30.00 3.05
N LEU A 497 -1.86 29.42 3.67
CA LEU A 497 -3.03 30.14 4.17
C LEU A 497 -2.63 31.16 5.24
N SER A 498 -1.74 30.81 6.17
CA SER A 498 -1.21 31.74 7.19
C SER A 498 -0.45 32.90 6.56
N THR A 499 0.31 32.64 5.49
CA THR A 499 1.03 33.66 4.73
C THR A 499 0.06 34.61 4.03
N MET A 500 -0.93 34.07 3.31
CA MET A 500 -1.98 34.87 2.66
C MET A 500 -2.80 35.68 3.67
N THR A 501 -3.05 35.13 4.86
CA THR A 501 -3.73 35.85 5.95
C THR A 501 -2.90 37.05 6.40
N THR A 502 -1.59 36.87 6.56
CA THR A 502 -0.67 37.95 6.93
C THR A 502 -0.59 39.02 5.85
N GLU A 503 -0.55 38.64 4.58
CA GLU A 503 -0.58 39.59 3.45
C GLU A 503 -1.91 40.36 3.38
N ARG A 504 -3.04 39.66 3.55
CA ARG A 504 -4.36 40.30 3.65
C ARG A 504 -4.39 41.32 4.77
N ASP A 505 -3.85 40.99 5.95
CA ASP A 505 -3.84 41.89 7.09
C ASP A 505 -2.96 43.12 6.83
N LYS A 506 -1.81 42.96 6.15
CA LYS A 506 -0.98 44.08 5.67
C LYS A 506 -1.72 44.96 4.67
N LEU A 507 -2.42 44.35 3.70
CA LEU A 507 -3.23 45.09 2.73
C LEU A 507 -4.37 45.84 3.41
N GLN A 508 -5.04 45.22 4.38
CA GLN A 508 -6.08 45.86 5.19
C GLN A 508 -5.52 47.05 5.98
N GLN A 509 -4.33 46.91 6.55
CA GLN A 509 -3.66 48.02 7.24
C GLN A 509 -3.31 49.15 6.26
N GLY A 510 -2.79 48.83 5.07
CA GLY A 510 -2.53 49.79 4.00
C GLY A 510 -3.79 50.52 3.56
N LEU A 511 -4.90 49.79 3.39
CA LEU A 511 -6.21 50.34 3.07
C LEU A 511 -6.69 51.29 4.17
N ASN A 512 -6.60 50.89 5.44
CA ASN A 512 -6.99 51.73 6.58
C ASN A 512 -6.16 53.02 6.64
N THR A 513 -4.86 52.96 6.34
CA THR A 513 -3.99 54.14 6.23
C THR A 513 -4.43 55.04 5.07
N LYS A 514 -4.72 54.46 3.89
CA LYS A 514 -5.22 55.23 2.74
C LYS A 514 -6.59 55.85 3.00
N THR A 515 -7.46 55.20 3.75
CA THR A 515 -8.73 55.79 4.22
C THR A 515 -8.46 56.98 5.12
N LYS A 516 -7.53 56.89 6.09
CA LYS A 516 -7.14 58.03 6.93
C LYS A 516 -6.56 59.20 6.11
N GLU A 517 -5.70 58.92 5.14
CA GLU A 517 -5.17 59.94 4.22
C GLU A 517 -6.29 60.59 3.39
N LYS A 518 -7.25 59.79 2.89
CA LYS A 518 -8.42 60.29 2.17
C LYS A 518 -9.26 61.20 3.06
N ASP A 519 -9.53 60.81 4.30
CA ASP A 519 -10.32 61.60 5.25
C ASP A 519 -9.60 62.91 5.59
N GLN A 520 -8.27 62.87 5.75
CA GLN A 520 -7.45 64.07 5.93
C GLN A 520 -7.52 64.99 4.70
N LEU A 521 -7.34 64.45 3.49
CA LEU A 521 -7.46 65.23 2.25
C LEU A 521 -8.86 65.81 2.09
N GLN A 522 -9.91 65.07 2.44
CA GLN A 522 -11.28 65.55 2.39
C GLN A 522 -11.54 66.66 3.42
N SER A 523 -10.93 66.57 4.60
CA SER A 523 -10.95 67.64 5.60
C SER A 523 -10.21 68.89 5.09
N SER A 524 -9.00 68.75 4.56
CA SER A 524 -8.26 69.85 3.94
C SER A 524 -9.02 70.48 2.76
N LEU A 525 -9.65 69.66 1.92
CA LEU A 525 -10.48 70.15 0.81
C LEU A 525 -11.69 70.95 1.34
N SER A 526 -12.31 70.51 2.43
CA SER A 526 -13.41 71.22 3.09
C SER A 526 -12.95 72.57 3.65
N THR A 527 -11.76 72.61 4.28
CA THR A 527 -11.13 73.85 4.75
C THR A 527 -10.84 74.80 3.59
N MET A 528 -10.19 74.33 2.52
CA MET A 528 -9.91 75.13 1.33
C MET A 528 -11.18 75.63 0.65
N THR A 529 -12.25 74.84 0.66
CA THR A 529 -13.58 75.24 0.17
C THR A 529 -14.15 76.38 1.01
N THR A 530 -14.04 76.28 2.33
CA THR A 530 -14.50 77.33 3.26
C THR A 530 -13.68 78.62 3.10
N GLU A 531 -12.36 78.51 2.97
CA GLU A 531 -11.47 79.65 2.71
C GLU A 531 -11.78 80.30 1.36
N ARG A 532 -12.00 79.50 0.30
CA ARG A 532 -12.43 79.99 -1.01
C ARG A 532 -13.76 80.74 -0.90
N ASP A 533 -14.74 80.19 -0.20
CA ASP A 533 -16.05 80.82 -0.04
C ASP A 533 -15.95 82.13 0.76
N GLN A 534 -15.07 82.17 1.76
CA GLN A 534 -14.75 83.38 2.51
C GLN A 534 -14.04 84.44 1.64
N LEU A 535 -13.08 84.03 0.81
CA LEU A 535 -12.42 84.91 -0.15
C LEU A 535 -13.41 85.42 -1.19
N GLN A 536 -14.31 84.57 -1.69
CA GLN A 536 -15.37 84.97 -2.61
C GLN A 536 -16.30 86.00 -1.96
N LYS A 537 -16.69 85.80 -0.69
CA LYS A 537 -17.48 86.78 0.06
C LYS A 537 -16.73 88.10 0.20
N ASN A 538 -15.45 88.09 0.59
CA ASN A 538 -14.62 89.28 0.69
C ASN A 538 -14.48 90.00 -0.66
N LEU A 539 -14.33 89.26 -1.76
CA LEU A 539 -14.22 89.80 -3.11
C LEU A 539 -15.54 90.44 -3.55
N ASN A 540 -16.67 89.80 -3.25
CA ASN A 540 -18.00 90.37 -3.48
C ASN A 540 -18.19 91.67 -2.67
N THR A 541 -17.81 91.69 -1.39
CA THR A 541 -17.83 92.90 -0.54
C THR A 541 -16.97 94.01 -1.13
N ARG A 542 -15.72 93.74 -1.49
CA ARG A 542 -14.83 94.72 -2.15
C ARG A 542 -15.38 95.21 -3.48
N THR A 543 -16.09 94.35 -4.23
CA THR A 543 -16.75 94.74 -5.47
C THR A 543 -17.89 95.71 -5.20
N THR A 544 -18.71 95.46 -4.17
CA THR A 544 -19.75 96.38 -3.71
C THR A 544 -19.16 97.70 -3.23
N GLU A 545 -18.12 97.68 -2.39
CA GLU A 545 -17.42 98.88 -1.93
C GLU A 545 -16.82 99.68 -3.11
N LYS A 546 -16.21 98.99 -4.07
CA LYS A 546 -15.69 99.61 -5.30
C LYS A 546 -16.81 100.26 -6.11
N ASN A 547 -17.97 99.62 -6.23
CA ASN A 547 -19.11 100.19 -6.92
C ASN A 547 -19.67 101.41 -6.18
N GLN A 548 -19.77 101.37 -4.85
CA GLN A 548 -20.17 102.51 -4.03
C GLN A 548 -19.18 103.69 -4.13
N LEU A 549 -17.87 103.40 -4.13
CA LEU A 549 -16.82 104.39 -4.39
C LEU A 549 -16.94 104.98 -5.79
N ARG A 550 -17.24 104.15 -6.80
CA ARG A 550 -17.45 104.60 -8.17
C ARG A 550 -18.68 105.51 -8.27
N GLU A 551 -19.79 105.16 -7.63
CA GLU A 551 -20.98 106.00 -7.54
C GLU A 551 -20.68 107.33 -6.84
N SER A 552 -19.99 107.29 -5.70
CA SER A 552 -19.54 108.49 -4.99
C SER A 552 -18.63 109.38 -5.84
N LEU A 553 -17.72 108.79 -6.61
CA LEU A 553 -16.89 109.48 -7.59
C LEU A 553 -17.73 110.12 -8.71
N THR A 554 -18.73 109.41 -9.24
CA THR A 554 -19.63 109.99 -10.25
C THR A 554 -20.46 111.14 -9.69
N THR A 555 -20.91 111.06 -8.44
CA THR A 555 -21.61 112.16 -7.76
C THR A 555 -20.69 113.36 -7.55
N ARG A 556 -19.48 113.16 -7.01
CA ARG A 556 -18.47 114.23 -6.88
C ARG A 556 -18.10 114.85 -8.24
N THR A 557 -18.07 114.06 -9.30
CA THR A 557 -17.82 114.56 -10.66
C THR A 557 -18.97 115.47 -11.10
N LYS A 558 -20.22 115.07 -10.89
CA LYS A 558 -21.39 115.94 -11.15
C LYS A 558 -21.36 117.23 -10.32
N GLU A 559 -21.04 117.15 -9.04
CA GLU A 559 -20.90 118.32 -8.16
C GLU A 559 -19.79 119.25 -8.65
N ARG A 560 -18.63 118.69 -9.03
CA ARG A 560 -17.52 119.45 -9.63
C ARG A 560 -17.97 120.14 -10.92
N ASP A 561 -18.64 119.42 -11.82
CA ASP A 561 -19.09 119.99 -13.10
C ASP A 561 -20.17 121.08 -12.87
N GLN A 562 -21.02 120.92 -11.85
CA GLN A 562 -21.97 121.96 -11.42
C GLN A 562 -21.27 123.20 -10.85
N LEU A 563 -20.23 123.01 -10.02
CA LEU A 563 -19.41 124.10 -9.49
C LEU A 563 -18.65 124.80 -10.61
N GLU A 564 -18.11 124.07 -11.58
CA GLU A 564 -17.44 124.62 -12.76
C GLU A 564 -18.42 125.44 -13.62
N ASN A 565 -19.63 124.94 -13.84
CA ASN A 565 -20.66 125.69 -14.54
C ASN A 565 -21.07 126.96 -13.76
N SER A 566 -21.19 126.87 -12.43
CA SER A 566 -21.47 128.03 -11.58
C SER A 566 -20.33 129.06 -11.62
N LEU A 567 -19.07 128.60 -11.64
CA LEU A 567 -17.89 129.46 -11.82
C LEU A 567 -17.89 130.15 -13.19
N ASN A 568 -18.30 129.45 -14.25
CA ASN A 568 -18.44 130.02 -15.59
C ASN A 568 -19.55 131.07 -15.64
N VAL A 569 -20.69 130.84 -14.98
CA VAL A 569 -21.77 131.82 -14.86
C VAL A 569 -21.32 133.06 -14.09
N ILE A 570 -20.70 132.88 -12.91
CA ILE A 570 -20.15 134.00 -12.11
C ILE A 570 -19.06 134.74 -12.91
N THR A 571 -18.26 134.03 -13.69
CA THR A 571 -17.27 134.64 -14.57
C THR A 571 -17.92 135.49 -15.65
N ALA A 572 -18.96 135.00 -16.31
CA ALA A 572 -19.72 135.74 -17.30
C ALA A 572 -20.45 136.96 -16.68
N GLU A 573 -21.00 136.82 -15.47
CA GLU A 573 -21.61 137.93 -14.72
C GLU A 573 -20.57 138.98 -14.33
N ARG A 574 -19.39 138.57 -13.85
CA ARG A 574 -18.25 139.46 -13.60
C ARG A 574 -17.84 140.19 -14.86
N ASP A 575 -17.73 139.52 -16.01
CA ASP A 575 -17.36 140.15 -17.27
C ASP A 575 -18.44 141.12 -17.77
N LYS A 576 -19.71 140.77 -17.57
CA LYS A 576 -20.86 141.65 -17.86
C LYS A 576 -20.85 142.88 -16.96
N LEU A 577 -20.59 142.72 -15.67
CA LEU A 577 -20.41 143.83 -14.71
C LEU A 577 -19.20 144.68 -15.06
N LYS A 578 -18.07 144.07 -15.43
CA LYS A 578 -16.86 144.77 -15.87
C LYS A 578 -17.10 145.60 -17.13
N ASN A 579 -17.84 145.04 -18.10
CA ASN A 579 -18.23 145.77 -19.31
C ASN A 579 -19.23 146.89 -19.00
N SER A 580 -20.19 146.65 -18.11
CA SER A 580 -21.13 147.66 -17.65
C SER A 580 -20.42 148.79 -16.89
N LEU A 581 -19.43 148.45 -16.05
CA LEU A 581 -18.58 149.40 -15.34
C LEU A 581 -17.75 150.24 -16.33
N ASN A 582 -17.11 149.61 -17.33
CA ASN A 582 -16.40 150.33 -18.39
C ASN A 582 -17.32 151.25 -19.19
N SER A 583 -18.57 150.85 -19.44
CA SER A 583 -19.58 151.70 -20.09
C SER A 583 -19.98 152.88 -19.21
N LYS A 584 -20.21 152.66 -17.91
CA LYS A 584 -20.51 153.71 -16.93
C LYS A 584 -19.34 154.66 -16.73
N MET A 585 -18.11 154.16 -16.82
CA MET A 585 -16.90 154.97 -16.78
C MET A 585 -16.81 155.88 -18.01
N LYS A 586 -17.13 155.36 -19.21
CA LYS A 586 -17.26 156.19 -20.43
C LYS A 586 -18.38 157.22 -20.34
N GLU A 587 -19.54 156.86 -19.79
CA GLU A 587 -20.62 157.83 -19.51
C GLU A 587 -20.18 158.88 -18.50
N SER A 588 -19.46 158.49 -17.44
CA SER A 588 -18.90 159.40 -16.44
C SER A 588 -17.88 160.35 -17.07
N ASP A 589 -17.01 159.86 -17.97
CA ASP A 589 -16.06 160.69 -18.72
C ASP A 589 -16.78 161.66 -19.66
N GLN A 590 -17.88 161.23 -20.30
CA GLN A 590 -18.75 162.10 -21.10
C GLN A 590 -19.45 163.17 -20.26
N ILE A 591 -19.97 162.79 -19.08
CA ILE A 591 -20.58 163.73 -18.13
C ILE A 591 -19.52 164.70 -17.60
N GLN A 592 -18.31 164.24 -17.29
CA GLN A 592 -17.21 165.09 -16.84
C GLN A 592 -16.79 166.09 -17.92
N ASN A 593 -16.69 165.67 -19.17
CA ASN A 593 -16.43 166.57 -20.29
C ASN A 593 -17.57 167.57 -20.52
N SER A 594 -18.82 167.12 -20.37
CA SER A 594 -19.99 167.99 -20.48
C SER A 594 -20.00 169.02 -19.34
N LEU A 595 -19.69 168.61 -18.10
CA LEU A 595 -19.59 169.47 -16.93
C LEU A 595 -18.44 170.49 -17.05
N ASN A 596 -17.29 170.08 -17.59
CA ASN A 596 -16.18 171.00 -17.90
C ASN A 596 -16.59 172.03 -18.96
N THR A 597 -17.37 171.61 -19.97
CA THR A 597 -17.90 172.49 -21.01
C THR A 597 -18.92 173.49 -20.43
N THR A 598 -19.91 173.02 -19.68
CA THR A 598 -20.91 173.90 -19.03
C THR A 598 -20.29 174.83 -17.98
N THR A 599 -19.23 174.41 -17.30
CA THR A 599 -18.49 175.27 -16.37
C THR A 599 -17.77 176.40 -17.13
N THR A 600 -17.21 176.09 -18.31
CA THR A 600 -16.59 177.10 -19.18
C THR A 600 -17.64 178.08 -19.75
N GLU A 601 -18.81 177.60 -20.17
CA GLU A 601 -19.93 178.44 -20.64
C GLU A 601 -20.50 179.33 -19.52
N ARG A 602 -20.64 178.78 -18.30
CA ARG A 602 -21.06 179.53 -17.12
C ARG A 602 -20.07 180.63 -16.77
N ASP A 603 -18.77 180.35 -16.81
CA ASP A 603 -17.73 181.35 -16.49
C ASP A 603 -17.63 182.43 -17.59
N GLN A 604 -17.94 182.10 -18.86
CA GLN A 604 -18.11 183.07 -19.94
C GLN A 604 -19.35 183.97 -19.76
N ILE A 605 -20.49 183.44 -19.33
CA ILE A 605 -21.71 184.24 -19.11
C ILE A 605 -21.62 185.06 -17.81
N LYS A 606 -20.98 184.54 -16.77
CA LYS A 606 -20.72 185.27 -15.53
C LYS A 606 -19.72 186.43 -15.73
N THR A 607 -18.91 186.38 -16.78
CA THR A 607 -18.08 187.50 -17.25
C THR A 607 -18.90 188.57 -18.01
N ARG A 608 -20.11 188.24 -18.52
CA ARG A 608 -21.05 189.20 -19.14
C ARG A 608 -21.92 189.96 -18.12
N LEU A 609 -21.75 189.73 -16.83
CA LEU A 609 -22.53 190.34 -15.75
C LEU A 609 -22.36 191.87 -15.61
N ASN A 610 -21.36 192.55 -16.17
CA ASN A 610 -20.90 193.80 -15.53
C ASN A 610 -20.95 195.10 -16.36
N LEU A 611 -22.07 195.47 -17.03
CA LEU A 611 -22.11 196.76 -17.78
C LEU A 611 -23.31 197.72 -17.64
N TYR A 612 -24.46 197.42 -17.03
CA TYR A 612 -25.53 198.45 -16.92
C TYR A 612 -26.38 198.39 -15.63
N GLU A 613 -25.98 199.14 -14.58
CA GLU A 613 -26.86 199.96 -13.72
C GLU A 613 -26.08 200.81 -12.67
N LYS A 614 -26.40 202.12 -12.54
CA LYS A 614 -26.02 203.05 -11.43
C LYS A 614 -27.15 204.10 -11.15
N PRO A 615 -27.26 204.72 -9.94
CA PRO A 615 -28.46 205.46 -9.46
C PRO A 615 -28.38 207.02 -9.46
N CYS A 616 -29.55 207.71 -9.31
CA CYS A 616 -29.75 209.19 -9.21
C CYS A 616 -29.54 209.74 -7.76
N GLN A 617 -29.37 211.07 -7.61
CA GLN A 617 -29.21 211.79 -6.32
C GLN A 617 -30.53 212.13 -5.60
N ASP A 618 -30.46 212.28 -4.27
CA ASP A 618 -31.60 212.49 -3.37
C ASP A 618 -32.44 213.73 -3.67
N GLY A 619 -33.77 213.56 -3.64
CA GLY A 619 -34.79 214.60 -3.89
C GLY A 619 -35.21 214.75 -5.35
N TRP A 620 -34.58 214.03 -6.27
CA TRP A 620 -34.90 214.02 -7.71
C TRP A 620 -35.57 212.70 -8.10
N LEU A 621 -36.60 212.77 -8.95
CA LEU A 621 -37.34 211.59 -9.40
C LEU A 621 -36.75 211.05 -10.71
N LYS A 622 -36.43 209.76 -10.79
CA LYS A 622 -35.84 209.13 -11.99
C LYS A 622 -36.92 208.68 -12.99
N PHE A 623 -36.70 208.95 -14.28
CA PHE A 623 -37.46 208.34 -15.38
C PHE A 623 -36.49 208.04 -16.55
N GLY A 624 -36.34 206.76 -16.93
CA GLY A 624 -35.30 206.32 -17.85
C GLY A 624 -33.86 206.42 -17.29
N THR A 625 -33.00 207.16 -17.98
CA THR A 625 -31.58 207.44 -17.62
C THR A 625 -31.37 208.86 -17.07
N SER A 626 -32.46 209.54 -16.69
CA SER A 626 -32.45 210.95 -16.27
C SER A 626 -33.30 211.20 -15.01
N CYS A 627 -33.10 212.34 -14.32
CA CYS A 627 -33.74 212.68 -13.04
C CYS A 627 -34.46 214.07 -13.12
N TYR A 628 -35.61 214.27 -12.44
CA TYR A 628 -36.56 215.41 -12.58
C TYR A 628 -36.95 216.08 -11.23
N PHE A 629 -37.43 217.35 -11.25
CA PHE A 629 -37.82 218.17 -10.07
C PHE A 629 -39.04 219.11 -10.32
N LEU A 630 -39.98 219.26 -9.35
CA LEU A 630 -41.28 219.97 -9.48
C LEU A 630 -41.40 221.22 -8.57
N SER A 631 -42.04 222.32 -9.05
CA SER A 631 -42.18 223.60 -8.34
C SER A 631 -43.62 223.93 -7.88
N THR A 632 -43.79 224.69 -6.78
CA THR A 632 -45.08 224.93 -6.10
C THR A 632 -45.68 226.34 -6.23
N THR A 633 -45.07 227.24 -7.01
CA THR A 633 -45.54 228.64 -7.19
C THR A 633 -45.74 228.99 -8.67
N LEU A 634 -46.85 229.64 -9.03
CA LEU A 634 -47.16 230.07 -10.40
C LEU A 634 -46.69 231.51 -10.70
N ASP A 635 -46.11 231.75 -11.88
CA ASP A 635 -45.54 233.03 -12.31
C ASP A 635 -45.55 233.16 -13.86
N THR A 636 -45.23 234.34 -14.40
CA THR A 636 -45.11 234.58 -15.85
C THR A 636 -43.79 234.00 -16.43
N ALA A 637 -43.74 233.74 -17.75
CA ALA A 637 -42.68 232.96 -18.40
C ALA A 637 -41.23 233.42 -18.09
N GLY A 638 -41.00 234.71 -17.85
CA GLY A 638 -39.67 235.22 -17.49
C GLY A 638 -39.23 234.95 -16.04
N GLY A 639 -40.15 234.62 -15.13
CA GLY A 639 -39.87 234.36 -13.72
C GLY A 639 -39.34 232.94 -13.46
N GLY A 640 -39.88 231.93 -14.16
CA GLY A 640 -39.53 230.52 -13.94
C GLY A 640 -38.07 230.18 -14.25
N GLN A 641 -37.49 230.75 -15.30
CA GLN A 641 -36.15 230.38 -15.77
C GLN A 641 -35.02 230.74 -14.80
N ARG A 642 -35.21 231.77 -13.96
CA ARG A 642 -34.19 232.19 -12.98
C ARG A 642 -34.06 231.26 -11.79
N LYS A 643 -35.06 230.42 -11.49
CA LYS A 643 -35.03 229.48 -10.36
C LYS A 643 -34.36 228.13 -10.67
N CYS A 644 -34.41 227.62 -11.90
CA CYS A 644 -33.92 226.26 -12.23
C CYS A 644 -32.39 226.15 -12.38
N ARG A 645 -31.72 227.18 -12.92
CA ARG A 645 -30.27 227.14 -13.23
C ARG A 645 -29.34 226.78 -12.06
N PRO A 646 -29.51 227.31 -10.84
CA PRO A 646 -28.63 226.99 -9.71
C PRO A 646 -28.72 225.53 -9.25
N MET A 647 -29.82 224.85 -9.57
CA MET A 647 -30.08 223.45 -9.21
C MET A 647 -29.69 222.48 -10.34
N GLY A 648 -29.06 222.97 -11.42
CA GLY A 648 -28.61 222.15 -12.54
C GLY A 648 -29.73 221.70 -13.48
N GLY A 649 -30.90 222.32 -13.40
CA GLY A 649 -32.06 222.00 -14.23
C GLY A 649 -32.37 223.09 -15.27
N GLU A 650 -33.14 222.69 -16.28
CA GLU A 650 -33.67 223.54 -17.36
C GLU A 650 -35.20 223.42 -17.42
N LEU A 651 -35.89 224.46 -17.90
CA LEU A 651 -37.35 224.56 -17.87
C LEU A 651 -37.99 223.78 -19.03
N VAL A 652 -39.00 222.94 -18.77
CA VAL A 652 -39.62 221.98 -19.73
C VAL A 652 -41.15 222.09 -19.80
N ILE A 653 -41.75 221.78 -20.96
CA ILE A 653 -43.20 221.73 -21.25
C ILE A 653 -43.65 220.25 -21.32
N ILE A 654 -44.78 219.85 -20.68
CA ILE A 654 -45.26 218.44 -20.55
C ILE A 654 -46.53 218.18 -21.39
N ASN A 655 -46.72 216.98 -21.99
CA ASN A 655 -47.79 216.69 -22.98
C ASN A 655 -48.65 215.40 -22.84
N SER A 656 -48.30 214.35 -22.07
CA SER A 656 -49.03 213.06 -22.14
C SER A 656 -49.50 212.53 -20.79
N LYS A 657 -50.45 211.57 -20.74
CA LYS A 657 -50.98 211.09 -19.45
C LYS A 657 -50.04 210.10 -18.79
N GLU A 658 -49.32 209.33 -19.60
CA GLU A 658 -48.24 208.48 -19.15
C GLU A 658 -46.91 209.27 -18.91
N GLU A 659 -46.84 210.60 -19.13
CA GLU A 659 -45.67 211.48 -18.92
C GLU A 659 -45.96 212.60 -17.91
#